data_AF-M6VSF5-F1
#
_entry.id   AF-M6VSF5-F1
#
_cell.length_a   1.000
_cell.length_b   1.000
_cell.length_c   1.000
_cell.angle_alpha   90.00
_cell.angle_beta   90.00
_cell.angle_gamma   90.00
#
_symmetry.space_group_name_H-M   'P 1'
#
loop_
_entity.id
_entity.type
_entity.pdbx_description
1 polymer ?
#
loop_
_entity_poly.entity_id
_entity_poly.type
_entity_poly.pdbx_seq_one_letter_code
_entity_poly.pdbx_strand_id
1 'polypeptide(L)'
;MVRNGAKIQARIAIASPQKEAKTDVSPYRAACFEFSEEMIDLILQNRAKKPKLPDEDNPGAFLLHKNKAGKNWLFPKLASLEAEFSTLLKRGFQPYSYIPMTDFLRDFLTYATKKNYVMKILPDYHIILDDLQLNPDGSYVNQPEVIAHYRCQADALEKFAIPYLKELSERAGYGLFGTRIAEFEQTHIQMAEPGKKQSSEKVKALISLINDYPFERETDELGKRISETCRFSVQIISKLMEEKEKLVQRKEESVFKSLKSKILHKIGEHTLQEQTLYSFSPEQKLKSSGLSDVIRYPALIDELKKEISEQYGMKVVEKPDQTSEIYAVDPGYMAAVLHKLSGMATKNAAYQKELEIAKEINASLSNPKHPGLNAKLKAESIVKLQQGIQAMEQLEVEKQRSQEFAKKFNLPMGMLGFVASMILFLIASVHFRTTGILFVGIPVSLFLGLMLAFHFRNKEKSDILSNGNASLGSGFKGEYGIMSSSDDYPSGDDSEDERFQSKGETPKEKKVSLIAKGAERFVFPNRFTKITDKIHDSRSLRKKIFENLDNIRNNVAHLKGEKDDDKVASTIEYALLQNSATILVPDDIVPQGMPGSIILSHNDLKAPLIRDQIAEFLRNEAQKKQYDKKLLKYYTFLINTIEVEYYKYLPNRKKK
;
A
#
# COMPACT_ATOMS: atom_id res chain seq x y z
N MET A 1 17.97 30.90 0.76
CA MET A 1 16.84 30.65 -0.15
C MET A 1 15.55 30.78 0.64
N VAL A 2 14.53 31.47 0.12
CA VAL A 2 13.27 31.68 0.84
C VAL A 2 12.09 31.32 -0.06
N ARG A 3 11.02 30.78 0.53
CA ARG A 3 9.76 30.53 -0.17
C ARG A 3 9.01 31.84 -0.39
N ASN A 4 8.65 32.13 -1.63
CA ASN A 4 7.73 33.22 -1.96
C ASN A 4 6.56 32.66 -2.78
N GLY A 5 5.49 32.28 -2.10
CA GLY A 5 4.37 31.53 -2.70
C GLY A 5 4.81 30.17 -3.25
N ALA A 6 4.70 30.01 -4.58
CA ALA A 6 5.14 28.81 -5.31
C ALA A 6 6.57 28.93 -5.89
N LYS A 7 7.25 30.09 -5.72
CA LYS A 7 8.60 30.32 -6.26
C LYS A 7 9.66 30.25 -5.16
N ILE A 8 10.86 29.81 -5.55
CA ILE A 8 12.06 29.86 -4.72
C ILE A 8 12.80 31.16 -5.07
N GLN A 9 13.07 32.01 -4.08
CA GLN A 9 13.89 33.21 -4.27
C GLN A 9 15.25 33.05 -3.57
N ALA A 10 16.32 33.40 -4.28
CA ALA A 10 17.64 33.54 -3.69
C ALA A 10 17.80 34.96 -3.12
N ARG A 11 17.93 35.07 -1.79
CA ARG A 11 18.35 36.29 -1.12
C ARG A 11 19.83 36.18 -0.79
N ILE A 12 20.60 37.18 -1.18
CA ILE A 12 22.06 37.17 -1.05
C ILE A 12 22.44 38.23 -0.01
N ALA A 13 23.14 37.80 1.04
CA ALA A 13 23.80 38.71 1.96
C ALA A 13 25.24 38.91 1.48
N ILE A 14 25.67 40.16 1.37
CA ILE A 14 27.01 40.52 0.90
C ILE A 14 27.78 41.12 2.07
N ALA A 15 28.92 40.53 2.41
CA ALA A 15 29.88 41.14 3.32
C ALA A 15 30.87 41.99 2.51
N SER A 16 31.17 43.21 2.97
CA SER A 16 32.12 44.11 2.29
C SER A 16 33.54 43.53 2.29
N PRO A 17 34.34 43.74 1.22
CA PRO A 17 35.73 43.31 1.18
C PRO A 17 36.53 43.92 2.34
N GLN A 18 37.22 43.09 3.12
CA GLN A 18 38.02 43.55 4.26
C GLN A 18 39.50 43.66 3.87
N LYS A 19 40.07 44.87 4.01
CA LYS A 19 41.45 45.18 3.58
C LYS A 19 42.51 45.01 4.68
N GLU A 20 42.13 45.11 5.96
CA GLU A 20 43.10 45.27 7.06
C GLU A 20 43.07 44.13 8.10
N ALA A 21 41.89 43.61 8.43
CA ALA A 21 41.74 42.45 9.32
C ALA A 21 40.73 41.47 8.70
N LYS A 22 41.07 40.18 8.62
CA LYS A 22 40.13 39.12 8.19
C LYS A 22 39.20 38.80 9.37
N THR A 23 38.05 39.45 9.44
CA THR A 23 36.99 39.05 10.37
C THR A 23 36.51 37.65 9.96
N ASP A 24 36.42 36.73 10.92
CA ASP A 24 35.81 35.43 10.65
C ASP A 24 34.31 35.62 10.35
N VAL A 25 33.95 35.45 9.09
CA VAL A 25 32.56 35.56 8.62
C VAL A 25 31.79 34.25 8.77
N SER A 26 32.40 33.18 9.29
CA SER A 26 31.75 31.88 9.44
C SER A 26 30.47 31.92 10.28
N PRO A 27 30.40 32.62 11.44
CA PRO A 27 29.16 32.73 12.21
C PRO A 27 28.06 33.46 11.45
N TYR A 28 28.40 34.52 10.73
CA TYR A 28 27.45 35.26 9.89
C TYR A 28 26.94 34.40 8.73
N ARG A 29 27.83 33.61 8.10
CA ARG A 29 27.50 32.67 7.03
C ARG A 29 26.54 31.59 7.53
N ALA A 30 26.82 31.00 8.70
CA ALA A 30 25.95 30.00 9.33
C ALA A 30 24.55 30.56 9.60
N ALA A 31 24.45 31.75 10.21
CA ALA A 31 23.18 32.41 10.45
C ALA A 31 22.40 32.71 9.15
N CYS A 32 23.09 33.10 8.07
CA CYS A 32 22.46 33.28 6.77
C CYS A 32 21.96 31.96 6.16
N PHE A 33 22.69 30.86 6.41
CA PHE A 33 22.32 29.53 5.94
C PHE A 33 21.11 28.98 6.69
N GLU A 34 20.95 29.23 7.99
CA GLU A 34 19.79 28.82 8.81
C GLU A 34 18.45 29.22 8.17
N PHE A 35 18.35 30.42 7.57
CA PHE A 35 17.15 30.86 6.84
C PHE A 35 16.79 30.00 5.61
N SER A 36 17.72 29.16 5.15
CA SER A 36 17.56 28.27 4.01
C SER A 36 17.24 26.83 4.44
N GLU A 37 17.41 26.47 5.70
CA GLU A 37 17.30 25.08 6.19
C GLU A 37 15.91 24.50 5.93
N GLU A 38 14.83 25.20 6.30
CA GLU A 38 13.45 24.74 6.09
C GLU A 38 13.15 24.47 4.60
N MET A 39 13.66 25.34 3.72
CA MET A 39 13.49 25.16 2.27
C MET A 39 14.32 23.97 1.77
N ILE A 40 15.54 23.80 2.27
CA ILE A 40 16.41 22.68 1.93
C ILE A 40 15.76 21.37 2.36
N ASP A 41 15.23 21.30 3.58
CA ASP A 41 14.51 20.13 4.10
C ASP A 41 13.32 19.80 3.19
N LEU A 42 12.52 20.80 2.80
CA LEU A 42 11.40 20.62 1.89
C LEU A 42 11.83 20.09 0.51
N ILE A 43 12.92 20.62 -0.05
CA ILE A 43 13.45 20.19 -1.36
C ILE A 43 13.94 18.73 -1.27
N LEU A 44 14.75 18.42 -0.28
CA LEU A 44 15.37 17.09 -0.12
C LEU A 44 14.31 16.02 0.20
N GLN A 45 13.35 16.30 1.09
CA GLN A 45 12.27 15.36 1.40
C GLN A 45 11.36 15.09 0.19
N ASN A 46 11.07 16.12 -0.60
CA ASN A 46 10.26 15.93 -1.82
C ASN A 46 11.03 15.12 -2.87
N ARG A 47 12.34 15.36 -3.02
CA ARG A 47 13.18 14.60 -3.94
C ARG A 47 13.39 13.16 -3.50
N ALA A 48 13.53 12.89 -2.20
CA ALA A 48 13.62 11.53 -1.66
C ALA A 48 12.37 10.68 -1.97
N LYS A 49 11.20 11.30 -2.08
CA LYS A 49 9.93 10.65 -2.47
C LYS A 49 9.73 10.51 -3.97
N LYS A 50 10.43 11.35 -4.76
CA LYS A 50 10.32 11.40 -6.22
C LYS A 50 11.72 11.29 -6.83
N PRO A 51 12.32 10.08 -6.84
CA PRO A 51 13.62 9.85 -7.46
C PRO A 51 13.56 10.10 -8.97
N LYS A 52 14.71 10.40 -9.56
CA LYS A 52 14.79 10.64 -11.02
C LYS A 52 14.70 9.31 -11.75
N LEU A 53 13.76 9.22 -12.69
CA LEU A 53 13.67 8.09 -13.61
C LEU A 53 14.53 8.42 -14.83
N PRO A 54 15.66 7.72 -15.03
CA PRO A 54 16.45 7.91 -16.24
C PRO A 54 15.72 7.33 -17.45
N ASP A 55 16.11 7.77 -18.64
CA ASP A 55 15.65 7.17 -19.90
C ASP A 55 16.01 5.67 -19.92
N GLU A 56 15.06 4.82 -20.34
CA GLU A 56 15.25 3.37 -20.35
C GLU A 56 16.25 2.91 -21.41
N ASP A 57 16.28 3.59 -22.57
CA ASP A 57 17.15 3.24 -23.69
C ASP A 57 18.52 3.92 -23.58
N ASN A 58 18.54 5.19 -23.12
CA ASN A 58 19.76 6.00 -23.06
C ASN A 58 19.91 6.74 -21.72
N PRO A 59 20.05 6.01 -20.60
CA PRO A 59 20.04 6.62 -19.26
C PRO A 59 21.18 7.63 -19.06
N GLY A 60 22.33 7.45 -19.73
CA GLY A 60 23.51 8.30 -19.61
C GLY A 60 23.56 9.50 -20.54
N ALA A 61 22.57 9.71 -21.42
CA ALA A 61 22.65 10.70 -22.49
C ALA A 61 22.89 12.13 -21.99
N PHE A 62 22.30 12.51 -20.85
CA PHE A 62 22.44 13.86 -20.28
C PHE A 62 23.84 14.13 -19.69
N LEU A 63 24.66 13.09 -19.50
CA LEU A 63 26.06 13.21 -19.06
C LEU A 63 27.02 13.44 -20.25
N LEU A 64 26.52 13.30 -21.48
CA LEU A 64 27.30 13.42 -22.70
C LEU A 64 26.96 14.75 -23.40
N HIS A 65 27.98 15.58 -23.61
CA HIS A 65 27.84 16.80 -24.40
C HIS A 65 28.90 16.86 -25.50
N LYS A 66 28.53 17.45 -26.64
CA LYS A 66 29.48 17.67 -27.73
C LYS A 66 30.53 18.69 -27.30
N ASN A 67 31.80 18.34 -27.45
CA ASN A 67 32.91 19.28 -27.28
C ASN A 67 33.01 20.23 -28.49
N LYS A 68 33.99 21.15 -28.46
CA LYS A 68 34.23 22.11 -29.55
C LYS A 68 34.53 21.43 -30.90
N ALA A 69 34.98 20.19 -30.90
CA ALA A 69 35.25 19.39 -32.09
C ALA A 69 34.06 18.52 -32.53
N GLY A 70 32.88 18.69 -31.91
CA GLY A 70 31.67 17.92 -32.23
C GLY A 70 31.64 16.48 -31.70
N LYS A 71 32.70 16.02 -31.02
CA LYS A 71 32.76 14.68 -30.40
C LYS A 71 32.05 14.67 -29.05
N ASN A 72 31.40 13.56 -28.71
CA ASN A 72 30.74 13.40 -27.42
C ASN A 72 31.79 13.34 -26.30
N TRP A 73 31.59 14.14 -25.26
CA TRP A 73 32.44 14.21 -24.09
C TRP A 73 31.65 13.93 -22.83
N LEU A 74 32.22 13.15 -21.91
CA LEU A 74 31.59 12.75 -20.67
C LEU A 74 31.84 13.78 -19.57
N PHE A 75 30.77 14.16 -18.89
CA PHE A 75 30.78 15.03 -17.71
C PHE A 75 30.16 14.30 -16.51
N PRO A 76 30.91 13.42 -15.82
CA PRO A 76 30.35 12.52 -14.81
C PRO A 76 29.63 13.26 -13.68
N LYS A 77 30.13 14.44 -13.29
CA LYS A 77 29.59 15.25 -12.19
C LYS A 77 28.21 15.84 -12.46
N LEU A 78 27.72 15.86 -13.70
CA LEU A 78 26.39 16.42 -14.01
C LEU A 78 25.24 15.65 -13.38
N ALA A 79 25.44 14.37 -13.04
CA ALA A 79 24.47 13.59 -12.28
C ALA A 79 24.44 13.95 -10.79
N SER A 80 25.49 14.57 -10.24
CA SER A 80 25.59 14.83 -8.80
C SER A 80 24.49 15.77 -8.29
N LEU A 81 24.17 15.64 -7.00
CA LEU A 81 23.26 16.55 -6.31
C LEU A 81 23.77 18.00 -6.35
N GLU A 82 25.08 18.19 -6.32
CA GLU A 82 25.74 19.48 -6.44
C GLU A 82 25.41 20.17 -7.77
N ALA A 83 25.46 19.41 -8.87
CA ALA A 83 25.12 19.93 -10.20
C ALA A 83 23.62 20.24 -10.31
N GLU A 84 22.76 19.38 -9.75
CA GLU A 84 21.31 19.62 -9.67
C GLU A 84 21.01 20.91 -8.90
N PHE A 85 21.59 21.06 -7.72
CA PHE A 85 21.33 22.19 -6.84
C PHE A 85 21.95 23.49 -7.37
N SER A 86 23.13 23.43 -7.99
CA SER A 86 23.74 24.55 -8.72
C SER A 86 22.84 25.03 -9.86
N THR A 87 22.18 24.10 -10.57
CA THR A 87 21.21 24.44 -11.62
C THR A 87 19.94 25.09 -11.05
N LEU A 88 19.46 24.59 -9.90
CA LEU A 88 18.32 25.19 -9.19
C LEU A 88 18.64 26.62 -8.71
N LEU A 89 19.84 26.84 -8.17
CA LEU A 89 20.31 28.17 -7.77
C LEU A 89 20.40 29.11 -8.97
N LYS A 90 21.01 28.66 -10.09
CA LYS A 90 21.05 29.44 -11.34
C LYS A 90 19.67 29.88 -11.79
N ARG A 91 18.66 29.00 -11.72
CA ARG A 91 17.27 29.35 -12.05
C ARG A 91 16.68 30.35 -11.06
N GLY A 92 16.99 30.21 -9.77
CA GLY A 92 16.55 31.12 -8.72
C GLY A 92 17.10 32.55 -8.85
N PHE A 93 18.17 32.76 -9.63
CA PHE A 93 18.72 34.08 -9.94
C PHE A 93 18.01 34.77 -11.10
N GLN A 94 17.21 34.06 -11.91
CA GLN A 94 16.55 34.67 -13.06
C GLN A 94 15.64 35.83 -12.63
N PRO A 95 15.67 36.98 -13.34
CA PRO A 95 16.32 37.22 -14.64
C PRO A 95 17.81 37.63 -14.56
N TYR A 96 18.39 37.73 -13.37
CA TYR A 96 19.78 38.18 -13.17
C TYR A 96 20.81 37.10 -13.48
N SER A 97 22.04 37.54 -13.76
CA SER A 97 23.18 36.64 -13.94
C SER A 97 23.49 35.91 -12.64
N TYR A 98 23.69 34.59 -12.74
CA TYR A 98 24.06 33.77 -11.60
C TYR A 98 25.48 34.12 -11.10
N ILE A 99 25.59 34.38 -9.80
CA ILE A 99 26.86 34.51 -9.11
C ILE A 99 27.18 33.14 -8.48
N PRO A 100 28.33 32.51 -8.78
CA PRO A 100 28.70 31.23 -8.19
C PRO A 100 28.75 31.28 -6.65
N MET A 101 27.84 30.55 -6.00
CA MET A 101 27.73 30.49 -4.54
C MET A 101 28.40 29.21 -3.99
N THR A 102 29.72 29.09 -4.14
CA THR A 102 30.47 27.88 -3.73
C THR A 102 30.38 27.62 -2.23
N ASP A 103 30.41 28.66 -1.41
CA ASP A 103 30.33 28.53 0.05
C ASP A 103 28.95 28.02 0.48
N PHE A 104 27.89 28.53 -0.15
CA PHE A 104 26.52 28.07 0.09
C PHE A 104 26.35 26.59 -0.31
N LEU A 105 26.92 26.16 -1.44
CA LEU A 105 26.90 24.75 -1.84
C LEU A 105 27.62 23.86 -0.82
N ARG A 106 28.73 24.33 -0.25
CA ARG A 106 29.47 23.61 0.79
C ARG A 106 28.68 23.48 2.09
N ASP A 107 28.05 24.56 2.53
CA ASP A 107 27.21 24.57 3.73
C ASP A 107 25.97 23.67 3.50
N PHE A 108 25.36 23.73 2.31
CA PHE A 108 24.27 22.85 1.89
C PHE A 108 24.63 21.37 2.02
N LEU A 109 25.77 20.94 1.45
CA LEU A 109 26.20 19.55 1.54
C LEU A 109 26.50 19.15 2.98
N THR A 110 27.17 20.01 3.74
CA THR A 110 27.50 19.74 5.14
C THR A 110 26.23 19.54 5.98
N TYR A 111 25.24 20.41 5.79
CA TYR A 111 23.93 20.31 6.43
C TYR A 111 23.18 19.04 6.00
N ALA A 112 23.10 18.78 4.69
CA ALA A 112 22.39 17.62 4.14
C ALA A 112 23.01 16.29 4.60
N THR A 113 24.34 16.20 4.69
CA THR A 113 25.05 15.03 5.23
C THR A 113 24.77 14.89 6.72
N LYS A 114 24.82 15.97 7.51
CA LYS A 114 24.52 15.94 8.96
C LYS A 114 23.09 15.47 9.26
N LYS A 115 22.14 15.81 8.38
CA LYS A 115 20.73 15.39 8.48
C LYS A 115 20.45 14.00 7.89
N ASN A 116 21.46 13.30 7.36
CA ASN A 116 21.31 12.02 6.66
C ASN A 116 20.35 12.05 5.45
N TYR A 117 20.22 13.19 4.78
CA TYR A 117 19.42 13.30 3.55
C TYR A 117 20.17 12.86 2.30
N VAL A 118 21.50 12.79 2.37
CA VAL A 118 22.35 12.51 1.22
C VAL A 118 23.40 11.47 1.57
N MET A 119 23.74 10.66 0.57
CA MET A 119 24.84 9.72 0.61
C MET A 119 26.01 10.30 -0.18
N LYS A 120 27.20 10.26 0.42
CA LYS A 120 28.44 10.67 -0.21
C LYS A 120 29.02 9.51 -1.01
N ILE A 121 29.11 9.66 -2.33
CA ILE A 121 29.80 8.70 -3.21
C ILE A 121 31.27 9.08 -3.35
N LEU A 122 31.53 10.37 -3.63
CA LEU A 122 32.84 11.00 -3.64
C LEU A 122 32.77 12.37 -2.93
N PRO A 123 33.90 13.02 -2.56
CA PRO A 123 33.92 14.35 -1.95
C PRO A 123 33.08 15.43 -2.66
N ASP A 124 32.92 15.31 -3.97
CA ASP A 124 32.22 16.24 -4.85
C ASP A 124 31.12 15.54 -5.68
N TYR A 125 30.62 14.40 -5.18
CA TYR A 125 29.51 13.68 -5.76
C TYR A 125 28.64 13.09 -4.66
N HIS A 126 27.52 13.76 -4.39
CA HIS A 126 26.49 13.26 -3.48
C HIS A 126 25.24 12.84 -4.25
N ILE A 127 24.53 11.88 -3.68
CA ILE A 127 23.21 11.45 -4.14
C ILE A 127 22.21 11.56 -3.00
N ILE A 128 20.93 11.71 -3.32
CA ILE A 128 19.88 11.76 -2.31
C ILE A 128 19.68 10.36 -1.72
N LEU A 129 19.54 10.30 -0.40
CA LEU A 129 19.09 9.10 0.29
C LEU A 129 17.59 9.00 0.12
N ASP A 130 17.15 8.06 -0.69
CA ASP A 130 15.76 7.84 -1.05
C ASP A 130 14.99 6.99 -0.02
N ASP A 131 13.67 7.22 0.04
CA ASP A 131 12.75 6.39 0.80
C ASP A 131 12.41 5.15 -0.03
N LEU A 132 12.98 4.00 0.33
CA LEU A 132 12.74 2.73 -0.35
C LEU A 132 11.27 2.30 -0.19
N GLN A 133 10.46 2.60 -1.20
CA GLN A 133 9.08 2.14 -1.31
C GLN A 133 9.02 0.83 -2.08
N LEU A 134 8.35 -0.17 -1.52
CA LEU A 134 8.26 -1.51 -2.07
C LEU A 134 6.81 -1.88 -2.36
N ASN A 135 6.61 -2.53 -3.50
CA ASN A 135 5.37 -3.18 -3.88
C ASN A 135 5.14 -4.43 -3.00
N PRO A 136 3.91 -4.97 -2.95
CA PRO A 136 3.60 -6.18 -2.17
C PRO A 136 4.41 -7.43 -2.56
N ASP A 137 4.92 -7.48 -3.79
CA ASP A 137 5.79 -8.54 -4.32
C ASP A 137 7.28 -8.34 -3.95
N GLY A 138 7.61 -7.28 -3.21
CA GLY A 138 8.97 -6.91 -2.85
C GLY A 138 9.76 -6.22 -3.95
N SER A 139 9.15 -5.88 -5.10
CA SER A 139 9.78 -5.03 -6.12
C SER A 139 9.79 -3.56 -5.67
N TYR A 140 10.70 -2.75 -6.21
CA TYR A 140 10.71 -1.31 -5.92
C TYR A 140 9.55 -0.60 -6.64
N VAL A 141 8.83 0.26 -5.92
CA VAL A 141 7.78 1.12 -6.51
C VAL A 141 8.42 2.10 -7.50
N ASN A 142 9.52 2.73 -7.07
CA ASN A 142 10.37 3.57 -7.89
C ASN A 142 11.79 3.04 -7.85
N GLN A 143 12.52 3.13 -8.98
CA GLN A 143 13.91 2.72 -9.01
C GLN A 143 14.73 3.56 -8.02
N PRO A 144 15.51 2.93 -7.12
CA PRO A 144 16.31 3.66 -6.15
C PRO A 144 17.35 4.57 -6.79
N GLU A 145 17.63 5.71 -6.16
CA GLU A 145 18.49 6.77 -6.72
C GLU A 145 19.91 6.23 -7.02
N VAL A 146 20.44 5.36 -6.15
CA VAL A 146 21.73 4.66 -6.37
C VAL A 146 21.72 3.86 -7.68
N ILE A 147 20.63 3.15 -7.98
CA ILE A 147 20.52 2.33 -9.20
C ILE A 147 20.39 3.24 -10.43
N ALA A 148 19.61 4.32 -10.33
CA ALA A 148 19.48 5.30 -11.40
C ALA A 148 20.84 5.91 -11.77
N HIS A 149 21.59 6.39 -10.78
CA HIS A 149 22.93 6.96 -11.01
C HIS A 149 23.90 5.91 -11.56
N TYR A 150 23.87 4.67 -11.05
CA TYR A 150 24.66 3.57 -11.60
C TYR A 150 24.38 3.33 -13.08
N ARG A 151 23.10 3.29 -13.49
CA ARG A 151 22.71 3.12 -14.91
C ARG A 151 23.20 4.28 -15.77
N CYS A 152 23.05 5.52 -15.30
CA CYS A 152 23.47 6.71 -16.04
C CYS A 152 24.99 6.72 -16.25
N GLN A 153 25.76 6.46 -15.19
CA GLN A 153 27.22 6.43 -15.26
C GLN A 153 27.73 5.27 -16.13
N ALA A 154 27.11 4.09 -16.04
CA ALA A 154 27.46 2.93 -16.85
C ALA A 154 27.31 3.21 -18.36
N ASP A 155 26.12 3.68 -18.76
CA ASP A 155 25.80 3.97 -20.15
C ASP A 155 26.64 5.12 -20.71
N ALA A 156 26.83 6.19 -19.93
CA ALA A 156 27.63 7.33 -20.36
C ALA A 156 29.12 6.98 -20.49
N LEU A 157 29.65 6.18 -19.57
CA LEU A 157 31.04 5.71 -19.63
C LEU A 157 31.27 4.80 -20.84
N GLU A 158 30.37 3.88 -21.15
CA GLU A 158 30.45 3.03 -22.33
C GLU A 158 30.48 3.83 -23.63
N LYS A 159 29.50 4.73 -23.82
CA LYS A 159 29.38 5.58 -25.00
C LYS A 159 30.54 6.57 -25.18
N PHE A 160 31.24 6.89 -24.10
CA PHE A 160 32.45 7.71 -24.14
C PHE A 160 33.71 6.86 -24.37
N ALA A 161 33.95 5.86 -23.52
CA ALA A 161 35.21 5.12 -23.48
C ALA A 161 35.41 4.27 -24.73
N ILE A 162 34.38 3.55 -25.22
CA ILE A 162 34.56 2.59 -26.32
C ILE A 162 35.02 3.28 -27.62
N PRO A 163 34.37 4.37 -28.11
CA PRO A 163 34.83 5.06 -29.31
C PRO A 163 36.25 5.63 -29.18
N TYR A 164 36.58 6.21 -28.02
CA TYR A 164 37.91 6.79 -27.80
C TYR A 164 39.00 5.73 -27.65
N LEU A 165 38.73 4.62 -26.96
CA LEU A 165 39.67 3.51 -26.85
C LEU A 165 39.94 2.86 -28.20
N LYS A 166 38.93 2.75 -29.08
CA LYS A 166 39.13 2.31 -30.47
C LYS A 166 40.08 3.25 -31.22
N GLU A 167 39.75 4.55 -31.25
CA GLU A 167 40.56 5.57 -31.94
C GLU A 167 42.02 5.58 -31.44
N LEU A 168 42.22 5.53 -30.12
CA LEU A 168 43.56 5.51 -29.53
C LEU A 168 44.29 4.18 -29.81
N SER A 169 43.59 3.04 -29.76
CA SER A 169 44.19 1.73 -30.05
C SER A 169 44.62 1.58 -31.51
N GLU A 170 43.83 2.09 -32.46
CA GLU A 170 44.14 2.09 -33.88
C GLU A 170 45.36 2.97 -34.15
N ARG A 171 45.38 4.17 -33.58
CA ARG A 171 46.49 5.11 -33.68
C ARG A 171 47.80 4.57 -33.10
N ALA A 172 47.73 3.87 -31.97
CA ALA A 172 48.89 3.30 -31.29
C ALA A 172 49.32 1.93 -31.84
N GLY A 173 48.57 1.35 -32.78
CA GLY A 173 48.84 0.02 -33.34
C GLY A 173 48.57 -1.15 -32.38
N TYR A 174 47.71 -0.96 -31.37
CA TYR A 174 47.38 -1.97 -30.37
C TYR A 174 46.29 -2.94 -30.88
N GLY A 175 46.58 -3.69 -31.94
CA GLY A 175 45.62 -4.59 -32.59
C GLY A 175 44.99 -5.63 -31.65
N LEU A 176 45.77 -6.21 -30.74
CA LEU A 176 45.26 -7.15 -29.72
C LEU A 176 44.24 -6.50 -28.77
N PHE A 177 44.41 -5.22 -28.46
CA PHE A 177 43.46 -4.48 -27.64
C PHE A 177 42.18 -4.17 -28.43
N GLY A 178 42.30 -3.83 -29.71
CA GLY A 178 41.17 -3.68 -30.62
C GLY A 178 40.28 -4.93 -30.67
N THR A 179 40.88 -6.12 -30.72
CA THR A 179 40.13 -7.40 -30.65
C THR A 179 39.36 -7.55 -29.34
N ARG A 180 39.96 -7.20 -28.20
CA ARG A 180 39.27 -7.23 -26.89
C ARG A 180 38.08 -6.27 -26.83
N ILE A 181 38.18 -5.09 -27.45
CA ILE A 181 37.05 -4.16 -27.55
C ILE A 181 35.91 -4.80 -28.38
N ALA A 182 36.24 -5.43 -29.50
CA ALA A 182 35.25 -6.09 -30.36
C ALA A 182 34.57 -7.27 -29.66
N GLU A 183 35.33 -8.09 -28.93
CA GLU A 183 34.80 -9.17 -28.08
C GLU A 183 33.84 -8.62 -27.02
N PHE A 184 34.22 -7.54 -26.32
CA PHE A 184 33.34 -6.86 -25.36
C PHE A 184 32.01 -6.41 -26.01
N GLU A 185 32.07 -5.78 -27.19
CA GLU A 185 30.87 -5.35 -27.90
C GLU A 185 29.98 -6.51 -28.33
N GLN A 186 30.57 -7.60 -28.82
CA GLN A 186 29.82 -8.79 -29.22
C GLN A 186 29.10 -9.42 -28.02
N THR A 187 29.82 -9.66 -26.93
CA THR A 187 29.30 -10.37 -25.74
C THR A 187 28.33 -9.52 -24.93
N HIS A 188 28.62 -8.23 -24.74
CA HIS A 188 27.90 -7.40 -23.77
C HIS A 188 27.00 -6.31 -24.39
N ILE A 189 27.08 -6.06 -25.69
CA ILE A 189 26.26 -5.05 -26.37
C ILE A 189 25.32 -5.72 -27.39
N GLN A 190 25.83 -6.55 -28.29
CA GLN A 190 25.05 -7.13 -29.38
C GLN A 190 24.23 -8.36 -28.96
N MET A 191 24.82 -9.27 -28.18
CA MET A 191 24.16 -10.50 -27.72
C MET A 191 23.40 -10.33 -26.39
N ALA A 192 23.35 -9.13 -25.82
CA ALA A 192 22.70 -8.88 -24.53
C ALA A 192 21.17 -8.78 -24.66
N GLU A 193 20.44 -9.49 -23.79
CA GLU A 193 18.97 -9.42 -23.73
C GLU A 193 18.46 -7.99 -23.39
N PRO A 194 17.26 -7.60 -23.89
CA PRO A 194 16.61 -6.34 -23.50
C PRO A 194 16.43 -6.28 -21.97
N GLY A 195 17.11 -5.35 -21.31
CA GLY A 195 17.12 -5.20 -19.84
C GLY A 195 18.44 -5.60 -19.15
N LYS A 196 19.34 -6.33 -19.83
CA LYS A 196 20.71 -6.61 -19.33
C LYS A 196 21.75 -5.57 -19.75
N LYS A 197 21.33 -4.52 -20.47
CA LYS A 197 22.20 -3.50 -21.09
C LYS A 197 23.16 -2.79 -20.11
N GLN A 198 22.90 -2.83 -18.80
CA GLN A 198 23.78 -2.28 -17.75
C GLN A 198 23.99 -3.26 -16.58
N SER A 199 24.12 -4.56 -16.86
CA SER A 199 24.39 -5.57 -15.83
C SER A 199 25.70 -5.28 -15.07
N SER A 200 25.79 -5.73 -13.81
CA SER A 200 27.01 -5.58 -13.01
C SER A 200 28.22 -6.27 -13.68
N GLU A 201 27.98 -7.35 -14.41
CA GLU A 201 29.01 -8.09 -15.17
C GLU A 201 29.57 -7.26 -16.31
N LYS A 202 28.70 -6.67 -17.14
CA LYS A 202 29.10 -5.78 -18.24
C LYS A 202 29.92 -4.60 -17.73
N VAL A 203 29.49 -3.98 -16.63
CA VAL A 203 30.21 -2.83 -16.06
C VAL A 203 31.57 -3.24 -15.50
N LYS A 204 31.69 -4.41 -14.85
CA LYS A 204 32.99 -4.97 -14.42
C LYS A 204 33.91 -5.20 -15.62
N ALA A 205 33.39 -5.78 -16.70
CA ALA A 205 34.15 -5.99 -17.93
C ALA A 205 34.60 -4.66 -18.56
N LEU A 206 33.74 -3.63 -18.59
CA LEU A 206 34.08 -2.30 -19.08
C LEU A 206 35.18 -1.63 -18.24
N ILE A 207 35.08 -1.71 -16.91
CA ILE A 207 36.11 -1.19 -16.00
C ILE A 207 37.44 -1.90 -16.23
N SER A 208 37.42 -3.23 -16.39
CA SER A 208 38.62 -4.02 -16.71
C SER A 208 39.24 -3.57 -18.02
N LEU A 209 38.43 -3.42 -19.07
CA LEU A 209 38.88 -2.97 -20.39
C LEU A 209 39.55 -1.59 -20.32
N ILE A 210 38.95 -0.64 -19.58
CA ILE A 210 39.52 0.70 -19.38
C ILE A 210 40.84 0.63 -18.60
N ASN A 211 40.91 -0.18 -17.54
CA ASN A 211 42.10 -0.29 -16.71
C ASN A 211 43.26 -1.02 -17.43
N ASP A 212 42.94 -1.95 -18.33
CA ASP A 212 43.92 -2.68 -19.14
C ASP A 212 44.55 -1.81 -20.24
N TYR A 213 43.92 -0.69 -20.60
CA TYR A 213 44.47 0.20 -21.62
C TYR A 213 45.69 0.97 -21.09
N PRO A 214 46.83 0.98 -21.80
CA PRO A 214 48.08 1.57 -21.32
C PRO A 214 48.11 3.09 -21.50
N PHE A 215 47.22 3.82 -20.81
CA PHE A 215 47.13 5.29 -20.87
C PHE A 215 48.45 6.02 -20.55
N GLU A 216 49.35 5.40 -19.80
CA GLU A 216 50.65 5.98 -19.45
C GLU A 216 51.57 6.17 -20.67
N ARG A 217 51.31 5.44 -21.75
CA ARG A 217 52.06 5.56 -23.01
C ARG A 217 51.54 6.67 -23.91
N GLU A 218 50.39 7.27 -23.58
CA GLU A 218 49.81 8.38 -24.32
C GLU A 218 50.52 9.70 -23.99
N THR A 219 51.19 10.27 -24.98
CA THR A 219 51.90 11.56 -24.85
C THR A 219 50.98 12.75 -25.11
N ASP A 220 49.91 12.54 -25.86
CA ASP A 220 48.97 13.58 -26.29
C ASP A 220 48.06 14.08 -25.17
N GLU A 221 47.76 15.38 -25.20
CA GLU A 221 46.84 16.02 -24.25
C GLU A 221 45.43 15.40 -24.29
N LEU A 222 44.97 14.99 -25.48
CA LEU A 222 43.69 14.31 -25.65
C LEU A 222 43.67 12.96 -24.92
N GLY A 223 44.71 12.13 -25.10
CA GLY A 223 44.83 10.82 -24.44
C GLY A 223 44.86 10.95 -22.91
N LYS A 224 45.59 11.95 -22.39
CA LYS A 224 45.62 12.28 -20.96
C LYS A 224 44.25 12.68 -20.43
N ARG A 225 43.54 13.59 -21.11
CA ARG A 225 42.18 14.02 -20.70
C ARG A 225 41.16 12.89 -20.76
N ILE A 226 41.27 12.00 -21.75
CA ILE A 226 40.43 10.79 -21.83
C ILE A 226 40.73 9.89 -20.64
N SER A 227 42.01 9.64 -20.32
CA SER A 227 42.42 8.85 -19.15
C SER A 227 41.84 9.41 -17.86
N GLU A 228 41.98 10.72 -17.62
CA GLU A 228 41.44 11.39 -16.44
C GLU A 228 39.92 11.25 -16.34
N THR A 229 39.21 11.46 -17.46
CA THR A 229 37.74 11.35 -17.51
C THR A 229 37.28 9.92 -17.24
N CYS A 230 37.92 8.93 -17.86
CA CYS A 230 37.66 7.51 -17.63
C CYS A 230 37.95 7.12 -16.18
N ARG A 231 39.13 7.44 -15.63
CA ARG A 231 39.51 7.12 -14.25
C ARG A 231 38.54 7.73 -13.24
N PHE A 232 38.14 8.99 -13.44
CA PHE A 232 37.17 9.65 -12.56
C PHE A 232 35.79 8.99 -12.63
N SER A 233 35.30 8.68 -13.83
CA SER A 233 34.03 7.98 -14.00
C SER A 233 34.05 6.55 -13.42
N VAL A 234 35.19 5.85 -13.55
CA VAL A 234 35.42 4.52 -12.95
C VAL A 234 35.36 4.60 -11.43
N GLN A 235 35.96 5.62 -10.80
CA GLN A 235 35.87 5.81 -9.35
C GLN A 235 34.42 5.98 -8.87
N ILE A 236 33.63 6.81 -9.58
CA ILE A 236 32.21 7.02 -9.25
C ILE A 236 31.44 5.70 -9.37
N ILE A 237 31.56 5.01 -10.50
CA ILE A 237 30.76 3.81 -10.76
C ILE A 237 31.15 2.64 -9.84
N SER A 238 32.43 2.48 -9.49
CA SER A 238 32.88 1.48 -8.52
C SER A 238 32.26 1.73 -7.14
N LYS A 239 32.21 2.99 -6.68
CA LYS A 239 31.54 3.33 -5.42
C LYS A 239 30.03 3.12 -5.48
N LEU A 240 29.40 3.44 -6.60
CA LEU A 240 27.97 3.16 -6.81
C LEU A 240 27.68 1.65 -6.82
N MET A 241 28.60 0.81 -7.30
CA MET A 241 28.46 -0.65 -7.23
C MET A 241 28.49 -1.16 -5.79
N GLU A 242 29.44 -0.68 -4.97
CA GLU A 242 29.50 -1.02 -3.54
C GLU A 242 28.19 -0.65 -2.82
N GLU A 243 27.67 0.56 -3.06
CA GLU A 243 26.42 1.04 -2.44
C GLU A 243 25.18 0.30 -2.98
N LYS A 244 25.19 -0.12 -4.25
CA LYS A 244 24.15 -0.97 -4.84
C LYS A 244 24.10 -2.34 -4.17
N GLU A 245 25.23 -2.91 -3.77
CA GLU A 245 25.26 -4.18 -3.04
C GLU A 245 24.69 -4.02 -1.63
N LYS A 246 25.00 -2.91 -0.93
CA LYS A 246 24.41 -2.57 0.37
C LYS A 246 22.91 -2.27 0.33
N LEU A 247 22.37 -1.92 -0.84
CA LEU A 247 20.94 -1.68 -1.04
C LEU A 247 20.08 -2.88 -0.65
N VAL A 248 20.60 -4.12 -0.78
CA VAL A 248 19.88 -5.34 -0.37
C VAL A 248 19.60 -5.30 1.14
N GLN A 249 20.60 -4.94 1.96
CA GLN A 249 20.44 -4.82 3.40
C GLN A 249 19.45 -3.69 3.76
N ARG A 250 19.56 -2.53 3.09
CA ARG A 250 18.62 -1.42 3.29
C ARG A 250 17.18 -1.78 2.88
N LYS A 251 17.03 -2.60 1.84
CA LYS A 251 15.73 -3.13 1.40
C LYS A 251 15.12 -3.98 2.50
N GLU A 252 15.88 -4.92 3.07
CA GLU A 252 15.42 -5.77 4.17
C GLU A 252 14.99 -4.95 5.39
N GLU A 253 15.80 -3.98 5.79
CA GLU A 253 15.48 -3.06 6.89
C GLU A 253 14.21 -2.26 6.62
N SER A 254 14.02 -1.76 5.39
CA SER A 254 12.81 -1.02 5.00
C SER A 254 11.57 -1.92 4.99
N VAL A 255 11.66 -3.14 4.45
CA VAL A 255 10.58 -4.14 4.49
C VAL A 255 10.19 -4.40 5.94
N PHE A 256 11.18 -4.67 6.80
CA PHE A 256 10.94 -4.98 8.19
C PHE A 256 10.29 -3.80 8.92
N LYS A 257 10.80 -2.58 8.74
CA LYS A 257 10.22 -1.35 9.32
C LYS A 257 8.78 -1.12 8.86
N SER A 258 8.48 -1.36 7.58
CA SER A 258 7.12 -1.26 7.02
C SER A 258 6.19 -2.33 7.59
N LEU A 259 6.62 -3.58 7.66
CA LEU A 259 5.87 -4.69 8.25
C LEU A 259 5.56 -4.40 9.72
N LYS A 260 6.58 -4.00 10.48
CA LYS A 260 6.50 -3.61 11.89
C LYS A 260 5.47 -2.50 12.10
N SER A 261 5.54 -1.41 11.34
CA SER A 261 4.54 -0.33 11.40
C SER A 261 3.12 -0.81 11.09
N LYS A 262 2.95 -1.68 10.09
CA LYS A 262 1.63 -2.28 9.75
C LYS A 262 1.10 -3.16 10.88
N ILE A 263 1.94 -3.94 11.53
CA ILE A 263 1.54 -4.80 12.66
C ILE A 263 1.11 -3.93 13.85
N LEU A 264 1.92 -2.93 14.23
CA LEU A 264 1.58 -2.02 15.33
C LEU A 264 0.26 -1.29 15.06
N HIS A 265 0.04 -0.81 13.83
CA HIS A 265 -1.22 -0.17 13.45
C HIS A 265 -2.42 -1.14 13.54
N LYS A 266 -2.26 -2.37 13.03
CA LYS A 266 -3.31 -3.40 13.09
C LYS A 266 -3.67 -3.80 14.52
N ILE A 267 -2.71 -3.88 15.43
CA ILE A 267 -2.99 -4.15 16.84
C ILE A 267 -3.92 -3.08 17.41
N GLY A 268 -3.60 -1.80 17.20
CA GLY A 268 -4.42 -0.68 17.67
C GLY A 268 -5.82 -0.64 17.03
N GLU A 269 -5.89 -0.81 15.71
CA GLU A 269 -7.15 -0.79 14.95
C GLU A 269 -8.06 -1.98 15.33
N HIS A 270 -7.51 -3.19 15.38
CA HIS A 270 -8.25 -4.39 15.75
C HIS A 270 -8.77 -4.32 17.18
N THR A 271 -7.94 -3.85 18.12
CA THR A 271 -8.38 -3.67 19.52
C THR A 271 -9.53 -2.66 19.62
N LEU A 272 -9.49 -1.58 18.83
CA LEU A 272 -10.53 -0.55 18.81
C LEU A 272 -11.85 -1.07 18.22
N GLN A 273 -11.79 -1.72 17.05
CA GLN A 273 -12.98 -2.12 16.29
C GLN A 273 -13.57 -3.43 16.82
N GLU A 274 -12.73 -4.45 17.01
CA GLU A 274 -13.17 -5.78 17.38
C GLU A 274 -13.16 -6.01 18.89
N GLN A 275 -12.41 -5.23 19.69
CA GLN A 275 -12.32 -5.42 21.14
C GLN A 275 -11.98 -6.88 21.52
N THR A 276 -11.05 -7.47 20.78
CA THR A 276 -10.48 -8.81 20.97
C THR A 276 -8.96 -8.74 20.85
N LEU A 277 -8.26 -9.81 21.25
CA LEU A 277 -6.81 -9.90 21.07
C LEU A 277 -6.48 -10.02 19.58
N TYR A 278 -5.45 -9.30 19.12
CA TYR A 278 -4.90 -9.51 17.80
C TYR A 278 -3.89 -10.66 17.83
N SER A 279 -4.16 -11.75 17.11
CA SER A 279 -3.30 -12.92 17.02
C SER A 279 -2.60 -13.02 15.66
N PHE A 280 -1.31 -13.33 15.65
CA PHE A 280 -0.55 -13.58 14.42
C PHE A 280 0.73 -14.40 14.67
N SER A 281 1.17 -15.16 13.65
CA SER A 281 2.51 -15.76 13.63
C SER A 281 3.52 -14.79 13.01
N PRO A 282 4.56 -14.37 13.76
CA PRO A 282 5.59 -13.47 13.23
C PRO A 282 6.40 -14.13 12.12
N GLU A 283 6.65 -15.44 12.16
CA GLU A 283 7.39 -16.18 11.13
C GLU A 283 6.63 -16.18 9.80
N GLN A 284 5.30 -16.40 9.83
CA GLN A 284 4.47 -16.33 8.62
C GLN A 284 4.39 -14.89 8.07
N LYS A 285 4.34 -13.88 8.95
CA LYS A 285 4.34 -12.47 8.53
C LYS A 285 5.66 -12.05 7.90
N LEU A 286 6.80 -12.52 8.42
CA LEU A 286 8.12 -12.26 7.83
C LEU A 286 8.28 -12.97 6.48
N LYS A 287 7.90 -14.26 6.38
CA LYS A 287 7.92 -15.00 5.10
C LYS A 287 7.07 -14.33 4.02
N SER A 288 5.86 -13.87 4.38
CA SER A 288 4.97 -13.19 3.43
C SER A 288 5.37 -11.75 3.08
N SER A 289 6.34 -11.16 3.80
CA SER A 289 6.81 -9.79 3.57
C SER A 289 7.90 -9.65 2.49
N GLY A 290 8.41 -10.78 1.97
CA GLY A 290 9.42 -10.80 0.90
C GLY A 290 10.87 -10.71 1.39
N LEU A 291 11.11 -10.94 2.70
CA LEU A 291 12.46 -11.06 3.26
C LEU A 291 13.08 -12.41 2.86
N SER A 292 14.18 -12.36 2.10
CA SER A 292 14.84 -13.57 1.55
C SER A 292 15.78 -14.24 2.55
N ASP A 293 16.34 -13.50 3.51
CA ASP A 293 17.31 -14.03 4.47
C ASP A 293 16.63 -14.61 5.72
N VAL A 294 16.45 -15.94 5.70
CA VAL A 294 15.84 -16.71 6.79
C VAL A 294 16.73 -16.74 8.05
N ILE A 295 18.03 -16.53 7.92
CA ILE A 295 18.99 -16.61 9.03
C ILE A 295 18.78 -15.44 10.01
N ARG A 296 18.34 -14.28 9.50
CA ARG A 296 18.07 -13.08 10.32
C ARG A 296 16.72 -13.09 11.01
N TYR A 297 15.84 -14.04 10.71
CA TYR A 297 14.47 -14.04 11.24
C TYR A 297 14.40 -14.05 12.77
N PRO A 298 15.20 -14.85 13.52
CA PRO A 298 15.14 -14.84 14.98
C PRO A 298 15.43 -13.45 15.57
N ALA A 299 16.46 -12.77 15.07
CA ALA A 299 16.83 -11.43 15.54
C ALA A 299 15.73 -10.39 15.23
N LEU A 300 15.11 -10.46 14.05
CA LEU A 300 14.02 -9.57 13.66
C LEU A 300 12.74 -9.83 14.48
N ILE A 301 12.47 -11.09 14.81
CA ILE A 301 11.33 -11.47 15.67
C ILE A 301 11.54 -10.91 17.08
N ASP A 302 12.75 -11.00 17.62
CA ASP A 302 13.06 -10.45 18.94
C ASP A 302 12.96 -8.93 18.98
N GLU A 303 13.40 -8.23 17.93
CA GLU A 303 13.18 -6.78 17.80
C GLU A 303 11.68 -6.43 17.73
N LEU A 304 10.90 -7.18 16.95
CA LEU A 304 9.45 -6.98 16.85
C LEU A 304 8.76 -7.22 18.19
N LYS A 305 9.15 -8.27 18.93
CA LYS A 305 8.62 -8.57 20.26
C LYS A 305 8.91 -7.43 21.24
N LYS A 306 10.15 -6.93 21.25
CA LYS A 306 10.57 -5.84 22.14
C LYS A 306 9.75 -4.57 21.90
N GLU A 307 9.53 -4.18 20.65
CA GLU A 307 8.78 -2.95 20.38
C GLU A 307 7.27 -3.09 20.64
N ILE A 308 6.71 -4.29 20.41
CA ILE A 308 5.34 -4.57 20.80
C ILE A 308 5.19 -4.51 22.32
N SER A 309 6.11 -5.09 23.11
CA SER A 309 6.02 -5.05 24.58
C SER A 309 6.21 -3.66 25.17
N GLU A 310 6.93 -2.76 24.48
CA GLU A 310 7.10 -1.37 24.90
C GLU A 310 5.82 -0.52 24.75
N GLN A 311 4.97 -0.81 23.75
CA GLN A 311 3.77 -0.01 23.44
C GLN A 311 2.45 -0.72 23.78
N TYR A 312 2.44 -2.06 23.75
CA TYR A 312 1.25 -2.89 23.81
C TYR A 312 1.37 -3.98 24.87
N GLY A 313 0.24 -4.51 25.34
CA GLY A 313 0.24 -5.74 26.13
C GLY A 313 0.43 -6.93 25.21
N MET A 314 1.36 -7.84 25.53
CA MET A 314 1.63 -9.01 24.69
C MET A 314 1.82 -10.31 25.48
N LYS A 315 1.50 -11.42 24.83
CA LYS A 315 1.87 -12.78 25.24
C LYS A 315 2.32 -13.58 24.03
N VAL A 316 3.38 -14.37 24.20
CA VAL A 316 3.87 -15.31 23.20
C VAL A 316 3.46 -16.71 23.61
N VAL A 317 2.85 -17.46 22.69
CA VAL A 317 2.47 -18.87 22.87
C VAL A 317 3.25 -19.68 21.86
N GLU A 318 4.08 -20.62 22.33
CA GLU A 318 4.82 -21.53 21.47
C GLU A 318 3.93 -22.69 21.04
N LYS A 319 3.89 -22.95 19.73
CA LYS A 319 3.16 -24.09 19.15
C LYS A 319 4.07 -25.32 19.07
N PRO A 320 3.49 -26.53 19.03
CA PRO A 320 4.25 -27.79 18.97
C PRO A 320 5.09 -27.94 17.68
N ASP A 321 4.87 -27.09 16.68
CA ASP A 321 5.62 -27.02 15.42
C ASP A 321 6.83 -26.07 15.48
N GLN A 322 7.26 -25.65 16.68
CA GLN A 322 8.34 -24.68 16.92
C GLN A 322 8.06 -23.27 16.35
N THR A 323 6.83 -22.98 15.93
CA THR A 323 6.42 -21.62 15.57
C THR A 323 5.84 -20.89 16.78
N SER A 324 5.99 -19.56 16.82
CA SER A 324 5.40 -18.74 17.87
C SER A 324 4.11 -18.08 17.38
N GLU A 325 3.13 -17.93 18.28
CA GLU A 325 1.93 -17.13 18.05
C GLU A 325 1.91 -15.99 19.06
N ILE A 326 1.85 -14.76 18.56
CA ILE A 326 1.84 -13.56 19.37
C ILE A 326 0.39 -13.07 19.49
N TYR A 327 -0.04 -12.89 20.73
CA TYR A 327 -1.29 -12.24 21.09
C TYR A 327 -0.97 -10.86 21.63
N ALA A 328 -1.53 -9.81 21.02
CA ALA A 328 -1.27 -8.43 21.40
C ALA A 328 -2.57 -7.61 21.54
N VAL A 329 -2.52 -6.60 22.41
CA VAL A 329 -3.67 -5.74 22.73
C VAL A 329 -3.22 -4.32 23.07
N ASP A 330 -4.00 -3.32 22.65
CA ASP A 330 -3.87 -1.94 23.13
C ASP A 330 -4.29 -1.85 24.61
N PRO A 331 -3.36 -1.54 25.54
CA PRO A 331 -3.67 -1.43 26.97
C PRO A 331 -4.80 -0.45 27.26
N GLY A 332 -5.00 0.55 26.39
CA GLY A 332 -6.05 1.57 26.52
C GLY A 332 -7.47 1.02 26.46
N TYR A 333 -7.69 -0.18 25.93
CA TYR A 333 -9.01 -0.81 25.77
C TYR A 333 -9.14 -2.16 26.50
N MET A 334 -8.20 -2.50 27.39
CA MET A 334 -8.10 -3.84 27.99
C MET A 334 -9.39 -4.31 28.68
N ALA A 335 -10.08 -3.41 29.42
CA ALA A 335 -11.34 -3.74 30.09
C ALA A 335 -12.48 -4.09 29.11
N ALA A 336 -12.52 -3.43 27.95
CA ALA A 336 -13.51 -3.75 26.92
C ALA A 336 -13.23 -5.11 26.27
N VAL A 337 -11.94 -5.42 26.05
CA VAL A 337 -11.49 -6.71 25.51
C VAL A 337 -11.88 -7.86 26.43
N LEU A 338 -11.57 -7.75 27.73
CA LEU A 338 -11.94 -8.76 28.72
C LEU A 338 -13.47 -8.97 28.77
N HIS A 339 -14.25 -7.90 28.79
CA HIS A 339 -15.71 -8.00 28.82
C HIS A 339 -16.26 -8.73 27.58
N LYS A 340 -15.78 -8.38 26.38
CA LYS A 340 -16.24 -9.01 25.15
C LYS A 340 -15.82 -10.48 25.08
N LEU A 341 -14.57 -10.80 25.43
CA LEU A 341 -14.08 -12.18 25.47
C LEU A 341 -14.82 -13.03 26.51
N SER A 342 -15.12 -12.50 27.70
CA SER A 342 -15.97 -13.17 28.70
C SER A 342 -17.36 -13.51 28.15
N GLY A 343 -17.98 -12.59 27.41
CA GLY A 343 -19.26 -12.86 26.75
C GLY A 343 -19.19 -13.97 25.68
N MET A 344 -18.11 -13.99 24.89
CA MET A 344 -17.93 -14.96 23.78
C MET A 344 -17.43 -16.33 24.24
N ALA A 345 -16.65 -16.38 25.31
CA ALA A 345 -16.12 -17.61 25.92
C ALA A 345 -17.24 -18.57 26.39
N THR A 346 -18.40 -18.04 26.78
CA THR A 346 -19.58 -18.86 27.14
C THR A 346 -20.11 -19.72 25.99
N LYS A 347 -19.79 -19.37 24.74
CA LYS A 347 -20.34 -19.97 23.51
C LYS A 347 -19.33 -20.78 22.70
N ASN A 348 -18.02 -20.57 22.87
CA ASN A 348 -16.99 -21.23 22.06
C ASN A 348 -15.67 -21.41 22.82
N ALA A 349 -15.13 -22.62 22.79
CA ALA A 349 -13.89 -23.02 23.47
C ALA A 349 -12.63 -22.32 22.94
N ALA A 350 -12.62 -21.83 21.70
CA ALA A 350 -11.49 -21.04 21.17
C ALA A 350 -11.33 -19.71 21.92
N TYR A 351 -12.44 -19.02 22.19
CA TYR A 351 -12.44 -17.76 22.94
C TYR A 351 -12.17 -17.95 24.43
N GLN A 352 -12.34 -19.16 24.97
CA GLN A 352 -11.91 -19.47 26.35
C GLN A 352 -10.37 -19.39 26.48
N LYS A 353 -9.64 -19.96 25.52
CA LYS A 353 -8.17 -19.85 25.48
C LYS A 353 -7.72 -18.41 25.31
N GLU A 354 -8.36 -17.65 24.43
CA GLU A 354 -8.05 -16.22 24.26
C GLU A 354 -8.37 -15.40 25.51
N LEU A 355 -9.44 -15.73 26.24
CA LEU A 355 -9.79 -15.09 27.50
C LEU A 355 -8.74 -15.35 28.59
N GLU A 356 -8.24 -16.57 28.70
CA GLU A 356 -7.15 -16.91 29.63
C GLU A 356 -5.88 -16.10 29.31
N ILE A 357 -5.50 -16.04 28.04
CA ILE A 357 -4.36 -15.24 27.57
C ILE A 357 -4.59 -13.75 27.88
N ALA A 358 -5.81 -13.24 27.66
CA ALA A 358 -6.15 -11.86 27.99
C ALA A 358 -6.04 -11.59 29.50
N LYS A 359 -6.45 -12.52 30.37
CA LYS A 359 -6.29 -12.38 31.82
C LYS A 359 -4.82 -12.34 32.22
N GLU A 360 -3.97 -13.16 31.61
CA GLU A 360 -2.52 -13.12 31.84
C GLU A 360 -1.89 -11.79 31.39
N ILE A 361 -2.27 -11.28 30.21
CA ILE A 361 -1.82 -9.96 29.73
C ILE A 361 -2.32 -8.85 30.68
N ASN A 362 -3.55 -8.94 31.19
CA ASN A 362 -4.05 -7.96 32.13
C ASN A 362 -3.28 -7.99 33.46
N ALA A 363 -2.89 -9.18 33.93
CA ALA A 363 -2.08 -9.33 35.12
C ALA A 363 -0.68 -8.71 34.95
N SER A 364 -0.04 -8.93 33.81
CA SER A 364 1.28 -8.33 33.52
C SER A 364 1.21 -6.81 33.35
N LEU A 365 0.13 -6.29 32.75
CA LEU A 365 -0.10 -4.84 32.62
C LEU A 365 -0.52 -4.17 33.93
N SER A 366 -1.06 -4.93 34.90
CA SER A 366 -1.53 -4.38 36.17
C SER A 366 -0.44 -4.32 37.24
N ASN A 367 0.64 -5.09 37.10
CA ASN A 367 1.72 -5.17 38.09
C ASN A 367 3.12 -5.32 37.44
N PRO A 368 3.89 -4.21 37.30
CA PRO A 368 3.56 -2.83 37.64
C PRO A 368 2.51 -2.22 36.71
N LYS A 369 1.65 -1.33 37.24
CA LYS A 369 0.53 -0.74 36.49
C LYS A 369 1.04 0.07 35.29
N HIS A 370 0.76 -0.42 34.08
CA HIS A 370 1.11 0.24 32.83
C HIS A 370 0.39 1.59 32.72
N PRO A 371 1.09 2.69 32.38
CA PRO A 371 0.51 4.04 32.38
C PRO A 371 -0.65 4.20 31.38
N GLY A 372 -0.65 3.42 30.28
CA GLY A 372 -1.71 3.40 29.28
C GLY A 372 -2.91 2.51 29.60
N LEU A 373 -2.93 1.79 30.72
CA LEU A 373 -3.99 0.81 31.01
C LEU A 373 -5.35 1.49 31.17
N ASN A 374 -6.30 1.12 30.29
CA ASN A 374 -7.65 1.66 30.18
C ASN A 374 -7.75 3.18 29.98
N ALA A 375 -6.65 3.86 29.61
CA ALA A 375 -6.61 5.31 29.48
C ALA A 375 -7.51 5.87 28.36
N LYS A 376 -7.92 5.03 27.39
CA LYS A 376 -8.80 5.42 26.27
C LYS A 376 -10.29 5.17 26.56
N LEU A 377 -10.62 4.62 27.73
CA LEU A 377 -11.98 4.37 28.18
C LEU A 377 -12.39 5.41 29.25
N LYS A 378 -13.67 5.80 29.27
CA LYS A 378 -14.20 6.69 30.33
C LYS A 378 -14.25 5.94 31.65
N ALA A 379 -13.93 6.59 32.77
CA ALA A 379 -13.93 5.97 34.11
C ALA A 379 -15.25 5.23 34.43
N GLU A 380 -16.40 5.83 34.10
CA GLU A 380 -17.73 5.21 34.28
C GLU A 380 -17.91 3.94 33.44
N SER A 381 -17.36 3.91 32.22
CA SER A 381 -17.45 2.73 31.35
C SER A 381 -16.58 1.58 31.87
N ILE A 382 -15.43 1.88 32.48
CA ILE A 382 -14.55 0.87 33.07
C ILE A 382 -15.26 0.15 34.22
N VAL A 383 -15.92 0.89 35.11
CA VAL A 383 -16.66 0.32 36.25
C VAL A 383 -17.80 -0.58 35.76
N LYS A 384 -18.57 -0.13 34.77
CA LYS A 384 -19.66 -0.93 34.17
C LYS A 384 -19.14 -2.22 33.52
N LEU A 385 -18.03 -2.15 32.79
CA LEU A 385 -17.42 -3.31 32.16
C LEU A 385 -16.89 -4.30 33.19
N GLN A 386 -16.26 -3.83 34.27
CA GLN A 386 -15.79 -4.69 35.36
C GLN A 386 -16.93 -5.38 36.10
N GLN A 387 -18.02 -4.66 36.38
CA GLN A 387 -19.23 -5.25 36.96
C GLN A 387 -19.86 -6.30 36.03
N GLY A 388 -19.88 -6.02 34.71
CA GLY A 388 -20.35 -6.98 33.70
C GLY A 388 -19.51 -8.25 33.65
N ILE A 389 -18.17 -8.12 33.75
CA ILE A 389 -17.26 -9.28 33.81
C ILE A 389 -17.55 -10.13 35.06
N GLN A 390 -17.67 -9.51 36.23
CA GLN A 390 -17.95 -10.23 37.48
C GLN A 390 -19.30 -10.96 37.44
N ALA A 391 -20.34 -10.34 36.88
CA ALA A 391 -21.64 -10.97 36.72
C ALA A 391 -21.57 -12.19 35.78
N MET A 392 -20.82 -12.10 34.67
CA MET A 392 -20.63 -13.22 33.75
C MET A 392 -19.81 -14.35 34.38
N GLU A 393 -18.77 -14.04 35.15
CA GLU A 393 -17.99 -15.06 35.88
C GLU A 393 -18.85 -15.79 36.93
N GLN A 394 -19.69 -15.06 37.67
CA GLN A 394 -20.63 -15.67 38.63
C GLN A 394 -21.62 -16.61 37.93
N LEU A 395 -22.18 -16.20 36.78
CA LEU A 395 -23.07 -17.04 35.98
C LEU A 395 -22.37 -18.30 35.45
N GLU A 396 -21.10 -18.22 35.05
CA GLU A 396 -20.32 -19.39 34.64
C GLU A 396 -20.06 -20.34 35.80
N VAL A 397 -19.70 -19.82 36.98
CA VAL A 397 -19.52 -20.62 38.20
C VAL A 397 -20.82 -21.30 38.60
N GLU A 398 -21.96 -20.60 38.55
CA GLU A 398 -23.27 -21.20 38.82
C GLU A 398 -23.66 -22.25 37.79
N LYS A 399 -23.33 -22.03 36.51
CA LYS A 399 -23.56 -23.00 35.43
C LYS A 399 -22.67 -24.24 35.58
N GLN A 400 -21.40 -24.08 35.94
CA GLN A 400 -20.52 -25.22 36.24
C GLN A 400 -21.03 -25.97 37.46
N ARG A 401 -21.40 -25.27 38.53
CA ARG A 401 -21.98 -25.86 39.73
C ARG A 401 -23.29 -26.60 39.44
N SER A 402 -24.17 -26.03 38.61
CA SER A 402 -25.43 -26.66 38.21
C SER A 402 -25.22 -27.86 37.28
N GLN A 403 -24.23 -27.82 36.39
CA GLN A 403 -23.80 -28.98 35.59
C GLN A 403 -23.18 -30.08 36.46
N GLU A 404 -22.40 -29.73 37.48
CA GLU A 404 -21.88 -30.70 38.45
C GLU A 404 -22.99 -31.29 39.31
N PHE A 405 -24.00 -30.50 39.71
CA PHE A 405 -25.19 -30.99 40.41
C PHE A 405 -26.05 -31.89 39.52
N ALA A 406 -26.27 -31.52 38.25
CA ALA A 406 -27.00 -32.33 37.29
C ALA A 406 -26.26 -33.65 36.96
N LYS A 407 -24.91 -33.65 36.98
CA LYS A 407 -24.11 -34.88 36.87
C LYS A 407 -24.17 -35.75 38.12
N LYS A 408 -24.49 -35.18 39.30
CA LYS A 408 -24.57 -35.88 40.58
C LYS A 408 -25.94 -36.51 40.86
N PHE A 409 -27.02 -36.01 40.26
CA PHE A 409 -28.39 -36.48 40.49
C PHE A 409 -29.18 -36.67 39.18
N ASN A 410 -29.89 -37.80 39.02
CA ASN A 410 -30.84 -37.96 37.91
C ASN A 410 -32.14 -37.20 38.23
N LEU A 411 -32.09 -35.88 38.03
CA LEU A 411 -33.17 -34.93 38.36
C LEU A 411 -34.52 -35.28 37.71
N PRO A 412 -34.58 -35.70 36.42
CA PRO A 412 -35.82 -36.10 35.78
C PRO A 412 -36.51 -37.25 36.51
N MET A 413 -35.79 -38.31 36.86
CA MET A 413 -36.37 -39.48 37.53
C MET A 413 -36.73 -39.20 38.99
N GLY A 414 -36.00 -38.29 39.64
CA GLY A 414 -36.36 -37.78 40.96
C GLY A 414 -37.64 -36.95 40.98
N MET A 415 -37.82 -36.06 39.99
CA MET A 415 -39.08 -35.30 39.83
C MET A 415 -40.25 -36.22 39.50
N LEU A 416 -40.05 -37.23 38.67
CA LEU A 416 -41.08 -38.21 38.32
C LEU A 416 -41.52 -39.01 39.55
N GLY A 417 -40.56 -39.43 40.38
CA GLY A 417 -40.81 -40.08 41.67
C GLY A 417 -41.55 -39.20 42.67
N PHE A 418 -41.17 -37.92 42.76
CA PHE A 418 -41.88 -36.94 43.59
C PHE A 418 -43.32 -36.76 43.12
N VAL A 419 -43.55 -36.51 41.83
CA VAL A 419 -44.89 -36.26 41.28
C VAL A 419 -45.79 -37.49 41.40
N ALA A 420 -45.28 -38.69 41.07
CA ALA A 420 -46.06 -39.93 41.18
C ALA A 420 -46.47 -40.23 42.63
N SER A 421 -45.55 -40.07 43.59
CA SER A 421 -45.87 -40.26 45.00
C SER A 421 -46.81 -39.18 45.53
N MET A 422 -46.68 -37.93 45.09
CA MET A 422 -47.60 -36.85 45.46
C MET A 422 -49.02 -37.12 44.95
N ILE A 423 -49.17 -37.60 43.72
CA ILE A 423 -50.47 -37.98 43.15
C ILE A 423 -51.12 -39.09 43.98
N LEU A 424 -50.36 -40.10 44.42
CA LEU A 424 -50.88 -41.16 45.29
C LEU A 424 -51.37 -40.62 46.64
N PHE A 425 -50.64 -39.68 47.25
CA PHE A 425 -51.07 -39.04 48.50
C PHE A 425 -52.27 -38.10 48.31
N LEU A 426 -52.39 -37.45 47.16
CA LEU A 426 -53.58 -36.68 46.77
C LEU A 426 -54.80 -37.58 46.63
N ILE A 427 -54.67 -38.72 45.93
CA ILE A 427 -55.75 -39.70 45.79
C ILE A 427 -56.16 -40.26 47.16
N ALA A 428 -55.19 -40.60 48.01
CA ALA A 428 -55.46 -41.07 49.37
C ALA A 428 -56.15 -39.99 50.23
N SER A 429 -55.73 -38.73 50.15
CA SER A 429 -56.36 -37.63 50.88
C SER A 429 -57.83 -37.43 50.49
N VAL A 430 -58.15 -37.55 49.19
CA VAL A 430 -59.53 -37.49 48.69
C VAL A 430 -60.35 -38.70 49.15
N HIS A 431 -59.78 -39.90 49.12
CA HIS A 431 -60.48 -41.14 49.50
C HIS A 431 -60.82 -41.19 51.00
N PHE A 432 -59.89 -40.76 51.86
CA PHE A 432 -60.08 -40.73 53.32
C PHE A 432 -60.66 -39.41 53.84
N ARG A 433 -61.03 -38.47 52.94
CA ARG A 433 -61.55 -37.12 53.25
C ARG A 433 -60.77 -36.39 54.35
N THR A 434 -59.44 -36.55 54.36
CA THR A 434 -58.58 -36.03 55.42
C THR A 434 -57.39 -35.31 54.80
N THR A 435 -57.23 -34.02 55.12
CA THR A 435 -56.14 -33.17 54.64
C THR A 435 -54.81 -33.43 55.38
N GLY A 436 -54.84 -34.07 56.54
CA GLY A 436 -53.63 -34.46 57.30
C GLY A 436 -52.69 -35.40 56.53
N ILE A 437 -53.22 -36.19 55.60
CA ILE A 437 -52.45 -37.11 54.74
C ILE A 437 -51.53 -36.32 53.80
N LEU A 438 -51.90 -35.11 53.38
CA LEU A 438 -51.06 -34.25 52.52
C LEU A 438 -49.87 -33.68 53.28
N PHE A 439 -50.03 -33.34 54.57
CA PHE A 439 -48.94 -32.83 55.41
C PHE A 439 -47.83 -33.87 55.63
N VAL A 440 -48.17 -35.16 55.66
CA VAL A 440 -47.20 -36.26 55.71
C VAL A 440 -46.73 -36.64 54.29
N GLY A 441 -47.60 -36.54 53.30
CA GLY A 441 -47.31 -36.89 51.91
C GLY A 441 -46.25 -36.00 51.26
N ILE A 442 -46.19 -34.71 51.58
CA ILE A 442 -45.20 -33.78 50.99
C ILE A 442 -43.75 -34.12 51.41
N PRO A 443 -43.42 -34.29 52.72
CA PRO A 443 -42.08 -34.73 53.12
C PRO A 443 -41.71 -36.12 52.57
N VAL A 444 -42.66 -37.06 52.58
CA VAL A 444 -42.42 -38.43 52.12
C VAL A 444 -42.20 -38.51 50.61
N SER A 445 -42.97 -37.75 49.83
CA SER A 445 -42.76 -37.65 48.37
C SER A 445 -41.42 -37.01 48.02
N LEU A 446 -40.98 -35.99 48.78
CA LEU A 446 -39.69 -35.33 48.60
C LEU A 446 -38.52 -36.28 48.91
N PHE A 447 -38.66 -37.09 49.97
CA PHE A 447 -37.69 -38.14 50.31
C PHE A 447 -37.65 -39.26 49.26
N LEU A 448 -38.81 -39.73 48.79
CA LEU A 448 -38.91 -40.73 47.72
C LEU A 448 -38.32 -40.25 46.39
N GLY A 449 -38.58 -38.98 46.02
CA GLY A 449 -37.99 -38.34 44.84
C GLY A 449 -36.46 -38.27 44.92
N LEU A 450 -35.91 -37.88 46.08
CA LEU A 450 -34.45 -37.88 46.29
C LEU A 450 -33.84 -39.30 46.26
N MET A 451 -34.51 -40.28 46.86
CA MET A 451 -34.09 -41.68 46.81
C MET A 451 -34.09 -42.25 45.39
N LEU A 452 -35.12 -41.95 44.59
CA LEU A 452 -35.19 -42.36 43.18
C LEU A 452 -34.12 -41.66 42.33
N ALA A 453 -33.87 -40.37 42.56
CA ALA A 453 -32.78 -39.62 41.91
C ALA A 453 -31.39 -40.20 42.20
N PHE A 454 -31.20 -40.74 43.42
CA PHE A 454 -29.95 -41.37 43.84
C PHE A 454 -29.83 -42.82 43.37
N HIS A 455 -30.92 -43.59 43.39
CA HIS A 455 -30.92 -45.01 43.03
C HIS A 455 -30.77 -45.22 41.52
N PHE A 456 -31.39 -44.37 40.69
CA PHE A 456 -31.24 -44.41 39.23
C PHE A 456 -29.99 -43.68 38.71
N ARG A 457 -29.08 -43.24 39.60
CA ARG A 457 -27.78 -42.61 39.26
C ARG A 457 -26.92 -43.45 38.30
N ASN A 458 -27.00 -44.77 38.40
CA ASN A 458 -26.11 -45.68 37.66
C ASN A 458 -26.77 -46.38 36.46
N LYS A 459 -28.11 -46.42 36.36
CA LYS A 459 -28.80 -47.18 35.29
C LYS A 459 -28.81 -46.46 33.94
N GLU A 460 -28.80 -45.13 33.91
CA GLU A 460 -28.68 -44.38 32.64
C GLU A 460 -27.27 -44.45 32.02
N LYS A 461 -26.22 -44.69 32.82
CA LYS A 461 -24.87 -44.89 32.26
C LYS A 461 -24.71 -46.27 31.59
N SER A 462 -25.50 -47.27 31.95
CA SER A 462 -25.48 -48.59 31.28
C SER A 462 -26.39 -48.64 30.05
N ASP A 463 -27.46 -47.86 30.00
CA ASP A 463 -28.46 -47.97 28.93
C ASP A 463 -28.25 -46.99 27.74
N ILE A 464 -27.31 -46.04 27.84
CA ILE A 464 -26.93 -45.15 26.71
C ILE A 464 -25.78 -45.74 25.85
N LEU A 465 -25.13 -46.83 26.30
CA LEU A 465 -24.09 -47.53 25.53
C LEU A 465 -24.58 -48.85 24.89
N SER A 466 -25.89 -49.13 24.93
CA SER A 466 -26.47 -50.37 24.40
C SER A 466 -27.81 -50.08 23.71
N ASN A 467 -27.79 -50.12 22.37
CA ASN A 467 -28.87 -49.88 21.40
C ASN A 467 -29.16 -48.40 21.11
N GLY A 468 -29.11 -47.89 19.88
CA GLY A 468 -29.22 -48.52 18.57
C GLY A 468 -30.41 -47.92 17.82
N ASN A 469 -30.12 -47.17 16.75
CA ASN A 469 -30.96 -46.85 15.59
C ASN A 469 -32.50 -46.81 15.75
N ALA A 470 -33.06 -45.60 15.60
CA ALA A 470 -34.34 -45.39 14.94
C ALA A 470 -34.46 -43.94 14.43
N SER A 471 -33.84 -43.63 13.28
CA SER A 471 -34.20 -42.45 12.50
C SER A 471 -35.32 -42.84 11.54
N LEU A 472 -36.55 -42.45 11.87
CA LEU A 472 -37.67 -42.43 10.94
C LEU A 472 -37.35 -41.42 9.82
N GLY A 473 -37.49 -41.87 8.58
CA GLY A 473 -37.03 -41.18 7.39
C GLY A 473 -37.92 -40.04 6.88
N SER A 474 -37.34 -39.27 5.97
CA SER A 474 -38.05 -38.69 4.83
C SER A 474 -37.03 -38.54 3.69
N GLY A 475 -37.11 -39.47 2.75
CA GLY A 475 -36.33 -39.46 1.53
C GLY A 475 -37.01 -38.61 0.45
N PHE A 476 -36.22 -37.80 -0.24
CA PHE A 476 -36.47 -37.43 -1.62
C PHE A 476 -35.13 -37.51 -2.35
N LYS A 477 -34.97 -38.57 -3.15
CA LYS A 477 -33.81 -38.82 -4.02
C LYS A 477 -34.31 -38.59 -5.45
N GLY A 478 -33.83 -37.51 -6.06
CA GLY A 478 -33.97 -37.25 -7.50
C GLY A 478 -32.61 -37.40 -8.14
N GLU A 479 -32.50 -38.35 -9.06
CA GLU A 479 -31.30 -38.78 -9.75
C GLU A 479 -31.43 -38.42 -11.23
N TYR A 480 -30.56 -37.54 -11.73
CA TYR A 480 -30.11 -37.39 -13.12
C TYR A 480 -28.89 -36.46 -13.02
N GLY A 481 -27.66 -36.77 -13.44
CA GLY A 481 -27.19 -37.56 -14.56
C GLY A 481 -26.14 -36.67 -15.25
N ILE A 482 -24.85 -36.94 -15.01
CA ILE A 482 -23.75 -36.31 -15.75
C ILE A 482 -23.43 -37.24 -16.92
N MET A 483 -23.41 -36.72 -18.15
CA MET A 483 -22.55 -37.25 -19.21
C MET A 483 -22.23 -36.18 -20.26
N SER A 484 -21.09 -36.40 -20.90
CA SER A 484 -20.24 -35.47 -21.65
C SER A 484 -20.24 -35.78 -23.15
N SER A 485 -19.82 -34.79 -23.95
CA SER A 485 -19.36 -34.80 -25.37
C SER A 485 -20.43 -35.03 -26.46
N SER A 486 -20.38 -34.44 -27.65
CA SER A 486 -19.23 -34.10 -28.51
C SER A 486 -19.56 -33.05 -29.59
N ASP A 487 -18.48 -32.45 -30.09
CA ASP A 487 -18.20 -31.64 -31.30
C ASP A 487 -19.22 -31.47 -32.43
N ASP A 488 -19.25 -30.26 -33.01
CA ASP A 488 -19.10 -30.08 -34.46
C ASP A 488 -18.65 -28.64 -34.83
N TYR A 489 -17.63 -28.53 -35.68
CA TYR A 489 -17.22 -27.33 -36.42
C TYR A 489 -17.78 -27.43 -37.85
N PRO A 490 -18.05 -26.30 -38.55
CA PRO A 490 -17.08 -25.93 -39.59
C PRO A 490 -16.82 -24.42 -39.77
N SER A 491 -15.54 -24.19 -40.07
CA SER A 491 -14.82 -23.10 -40.74
C SER A 491 -15.58 -22.04 -41.57
N GLY A 492 -15.07 -20.80 -41.53
CA GLY A 492 -15.33 -19.74 -42.52
C GLY A 492 -14.74 -18.36 -42.19
N ASP A 493 -13.42 -18.23 -42.33
CA ASP A 493 -12.51 -17.08 -42.59
C ASP A 493 -12.76 -15.59 -42.22
N ASP A 494 -11.61 -14.97 -41.90
CA ASP A 494 -11.19 -13.55 -41.94
C ASP A 494 -11.86 -12.48 -41.06
N SER A 495 -11.17 -12.10 -39.97
CA SER A 495 -10.48 -10.80 -39.83
C SER A 495 -9.83 -10.65 -38.45
N GLU A 496 -8.55 -10.26 -38.46
CA GLU A 496 -7.74 -9.92 -37.29
C GLU A 496 -8.34 -8.70 -36.57
N ASP A 497 -8.70 -8.84 -35.28
CA ASP A 497 -8.32 -7.93 -34.19
C ASP A 497 -9.08 -8.24 -32.88
N GLU A 498 -8.36 -8.11 -31.76
CA GLU A 498 -8.85 -8.03 -30.37
C GLU A 498 -9.56 -9.24 -29.73
N ARG A 499 -8.79 -10.27 -29.32
CA ARG A 499 -9.22 -11.19 -28.24
C ARG A 499 -8.63 -10.79 -26.89
N PHE A 500 -9.32 -9.88 -26.18
CA PHE A 500 -9.25 -9.80 -24.72
C PHE A 500 -10.55 -10.38 -24.14
N GLN A 501 -10.55 -11.65 -23.73
CA GLN A 501 -11.67 -12.21 -22.96
C GLN A 501 -11.35 -12.21 -21.46
N SER A 502 -12.22 -11.49 -20.75
CA SER A 502 -12.51 -11.52 -19.32
C SER A 502 -13.62 -12.55 -19.03
N LYS A 503 -13.73 -12.97 -17.76
CA LYS A 503 -14.81 -13.81 -17.21
C LYS A 503 -16.20 -13.36 -17.69
N GLY A 504 -17.08 -14.33 -17.96
CA GLY A 504 -18.36 -14.18 -18.64
C GLY A 504 -19.22 -13.01 -18.18
N GLU A 505 -19.41 -12.05 -19.09
CA GLU A 505 -20.41 -10.98 -18.99
C GLU A 505 -21.82 -11.56 -19.16
N THR A 506 -22.73 -11.14 -18.30
CA THR A 506 -24.15 -11.49 -18.42
C THR A 506 -24.75 -10.86 -19.69
N PRO A 507 -25.80 -11.44 -20.30
CA PRO A 507 -26.43 -10.88 -21.50
C PRO A 507 -26.92 -9.42 -21.33
N LYS A 508 -27.26 -9.01 -20.10
CA LYS A 508 -27.66 -7.63 -19.78
C LYS A 508 -26.47 -6.66 -19.82
N GLU A 509 -25.30 -7.05 -19.33
CA GLU A 509 -24.07 -6.22 -19.36
C GLU A 509 -23.57 -6.01 -20.79
N LYS A 510 -23.64 -7.05 -21.63
CA LYS A 510 -23.31 -6.94 -23.07
C LYS A 510 -24.20 -5.94 -23.79
N LYS A 511 -25.51 -5.95 -23.50
CA LYS A 511 -26.47 -4.99 -24.07
C LYS A 511 -26.16 -3.56 -23.65
N VAL A 512 -25.87 -3.33 -22.37
CA VAL A 512 -25.53 -2.00 -21.83
C VAL A 512 -24.22 -1.47 -22.43
N SER A 513 -23.20 -2.33 -22.55
CA SER A 513 -21.90 -1.97 -23.17
C SER A 513 -22.04 -1.58 -24.64
N LEU A 514 -22.86 -2.31 -25.42
CA LEU A 514 -23.14 -1.99 -26.82
C LEU A 514 -23.88 -0.65 -26.98
N ILE A 515 -24.85 -0.37 -26.12
CA ILE A 515 -25.57 0.92 -26.10
C ILE A 515 -24.59 2.05 -25.76
N ALA A 516 -23.74 1.87 -24.74
CA ALA A 516 -22.74 2.85 -24.33
C ALA A 516 -21.75 3.16 -25.47
N LYS A 517 -21.17 2.15 -26.12
CA LYS A 517 -20.23 2.34 -27.25
C LYS A 517 -20.86 3.06 -28.43
N GLY A 518 -22.14 2.76 -28.74
CA GLY A 518 -22.86 3.42 -29.83
C GLY A 518 -23.22 4.88 -29.53
N ALA A 519 -23.45 5.22 -28.26
CA ALA A 519 -23.79 6.56 -27.79
C ALA A 519 -22.55 7.44 -27.50
N GLU A 520 -21.44 6.85 -27.07
CA GLU A 520 -20.25 7.56 -26.57
C GLU A 520 -19.73 8.59 -27.57
N ARG A 521 -19.63 8.26 -28.86
CA ARG A 521 -19.12 9.18 -29.90
C ARG A 521 -19.97 10.43 -30.13
N PHE A 522 -21.25 10.41 -29.75
CA PHE A 522 -22.18 11.54 -29.92
C PHE A 522 -22.21 12.45 -28.68
N VAL A 523 -21.92 11.89 -27.51
CA VAL A 523 -21.95 12.60 -26.23
C VAL A 523 -20.54 13.06 -25.81
N PHE A 524 -19.53 12.23 -26.08
CA PHE A 524 -18.10 12.48 -25.89
C PHE A 524 -17.38 12.38 -27.25
N PRO A 525 -17.40 13.41 -28.09
CA PRO A 525 -16.88 13.31 -29.45
C PRO A 525 -15.36 13.13 -29.46
N ASN A 526 -14.87 12.28 -30.38
CA ASN A 526 -13.43 12.08 -30.60
C ASN A 526 -12.75 13.32 -31.20
N ARG A 527 -13.50 14.11 -31.98
CA ARG A 527 -13.07 15.42 -32.51
C ARG A 527 -13.94 16.50 -31.88
N PHE A 528 -13.32 17.42 -31.15
CA PHE A 528 -14.00 18.50 -30.43
C PHE A 528 -13.34 19.84 -30.72
N THR A 529 -14.10 20.93 -30.61
CA THR A 529 -13.59 22.29 -30.82
C THR A 529 -13.28 22.99 -29.50
N LYS A 530 -14.03 22.67 -28.44
CA LYS A 530 -13.79 23.15 -27.08
C LYS A 530 -13.70 21.98 -26.12
N ILE A 531 -12.74 22.02 -25.21
CA ILE A 531 -12.56 20.96 -24.20
C ILE A 531 -13.79 20.80 -23.29
N THR A 532 -14.60 21.87 -23.15
CA THR A 532 -15.89 21.84 -22.45
C THR A 532 -16.88 20.85 -23.05
N ASP A 533 -16.75 20.47 -24.32
CA ASP A 533 -17.64 19.50 -24.97
C ASP A 533 -17.44 18.07 -24.44
N LYS A 534 -16.33 17.83 -23.72
CA LYS A 534 -16.01 16.56 -23.05
C LYS A 534 -16.38 16.52 -21.57
N ILE A 535 -16.76 17.65 -20.98
CA ILE A 535 -17.03 17.80 -19.55
C ILE A 535 -18.53 17.99 -19.37
N HIS A 536 -19.20 17.03 -18.73
CA HIS A 536 -20.65 17.10 -18.50
C HIS A 536 -21.01 17.08 -17.02
N ASP A 537 -22.13 17.68 -16.66
CA ASP A 537 -22.87 17.37 -15.43
C ASP A 537 -24.12 16.52 -15.79
N SER A 538 -24.90 16.08 -14.80
CA SER A 538 -26.11 15.29 -15.09
C SER A 538 -27.12 16.02 -16.00
N ARG A 539 -27.24 17.35 -15.89
CA ARG A 539 -28.19 18.13 -16.71
C ARG A 539 -27.68 18.32 -18.13
N SER A 540 -26.40 18.64 -18.31
CA SER A 540 -25.77 18.84 -19.61
C SER A 540 -25.63 17.52 -20.37
N LEU A 541 -25.33 16.42 -19.67
CA LEU A 541 -25.31 15.07 -20.25
C LEU A 541 -26.67 14.72 -20.85
N ARG A 542 -27.74 14.87 -20.05
CA ARG A 542 -29.10 14.58 -20.50
C ARG A 542 -29.52 15.47 -21.66
N LYS A 543 -29.20 16.77 -21.62
CA LYS A 543 -29.42 17.68 -22.75
C LYS A 543 -28.70 17.20 -24.00
N LYS A 544 -27.44 16.75 -23.88
CA LYS A 544 -26.63 16.29 -25.02
C LYS A 544 -27.14 15.00 -25.63
N ILE A 545 -27.69 14.10 -24.80
CA ILE A 545 -28.38 12.89 -25.24
C ILE A 545 -29.61 13.27 -26.07
N PHE A 546 -30.45 14.19 -25.59
CA PHE A 546 -31.63 14.64 -26.35
C PHE A 546 -31.27 15.32 -27.68
N GLU A 547 -30.22 16.14 -27.71
CA GLU A 547 -29.71 16.78 -28.94
C GLU A 547 -29.27 15.75 -30.00
N ASN A 548 -28.89 14.55 -29.60
CA ASN A 548 -28.37 13.50 -30.49
C ASN A 548 -29.23 12.22 -30.50
N LEU A 549 -30.45 12.29 -29.98
CA LEU A 549 -31.25 11.11 -29.68
C LEU A 549 -31.53 10.27 -30.92
N ASP A 550 -31.92 10.91 -32.01
CA ASP A 550 -32.19 10.24 -33.30
C ASP A 550 -30.93 9.60 -33.90
N ASN A 551 -29.78 10.28 -33.78
CA ASN A 551 -28.51 9.76 -34.27
C ASN A 551 -28.06 8.53 -33.45
N ILE A 552 -28.22 8.56 -32.13
CA ILE A 552 -27.88 7.44 -31.24
C ILE A 552 -28.83 6.27 -31.48
N ARG A 553 -30.14 6.53 -31.57
CA ARG A 553 -31.19 5.54 -31.87
C ARG A 553 -30.93 4.81 -33.19
N ASN A 554 -30.51 5.53 -34.23
CA ASN A 554 -30.21 4.93 -35.53
C ASN A 554 -28.92 4.10 -35.55
N ASN A 555 -27.97 4.39 -34.66
CA ASN A 555 -26.68 3.71 -34.56
C ASN A 555 -26.68 2.51 -33.61
N VAL A 556 -27.66 2.41 -32.71
CA VAL A 556 -27.75 1.32 -31.73
C VAL A 556 -28.92 0.42 -32.08
N ALA A 557 -28.64 -0.78 -32.60
CA ALA A 557 -29.67 -1.74 -33.05
C ALA A 557 -30.72 -2.05 -31.96
N HIS A 558 -30.32 -2.06 -30.69
CA HIS A 558 -31.20 -2.32 -29.54
C HIS A 558 -32.17 -1.19 -29.18
N LEU A 559 -32.00 0.01 -29.74
CA LEU A 559 -32.85 1.19 -29.46
C LEU A 559 -33.80 1.53 -30.61
N LYS A 560 -33.64 0.92 -31.80
CA LYS A 560 -34.46 1.19 -33.00
C LYS A 560 -35.94 0.88 -32.84
N GLY A 561 -36.31 -0.03 -31.92
CA GLY A 561 -37.69 -0.46 -31.71
C GLY A 561 -38.48 0.35 -30.67
N GLU A 562 -37.82 1.22 -29.89
CA GLU A 562 -38.45 1.95 -28.78
C GLU A 562 -38.87 3.36 -29.24
N LYS A 563 -40.18 3.64 -29.20
CA LYS A 563 -40.80 4.89 -29.67
C LYS A 563 -40.85 5.99 -28.61
N ASP A 564 -40.63 5.63 -27.36
CA ASP A 564 -40.64 6.55 -26.22
C ASP A 564 -39.26 7.21 -26.05
N ASP A 565 -39.16 8.48 -26.45
CA ASP A 565 -37.91 9.25 -26.41
C ASP A 565 -37.35 9.37 -24.98
N ASP A 566 -38.19 9.50 -23.96
CA ASP A 566 -37.76 9.62 -22.57
C ASP A 566 -37.17 8.30 -22.05
N LYS A 567 -37.76 7.16 -22.42
CA LYS A 567 -37.20 5.83 -22.09
C LYS A 567 -35.89 5.57 -22.82
N VAL A 568 -35.78 5.97 -24.08
CA VAL A 568 -34.54 5.86 -24.85
C VAL A 568 -33.45 6.72 -24.22
N ALA A 569 -33.74 7.99 -23.92
CA ALA A 569 -32.80 8.89 -23.26
C ALA A 569 -32.33 8.36 -21.90
N SER A 570 -33.25 7.86 -21.06
CA SER A 570 -32.92 7.30 -19.74
C SER A 570 -32.06 6.02 -19.85
N THR A 571 -32.33 5.19 -20.86
CA THR A 571 -31.54 3.97 -21.13
C THR A 571 -30.12 4.32 -21.60
N ILE A 572 -29.99 5.32 -22.46
CA ILE A 572 -28.69 5.83 -22.91
C ILE A 572 -27.92 6.47 -21.75
N GLU A 573 -28.58 7.29 -20.93
CA GLU A 573 -27.99 7.94 -19.76
C GLU A 573 -27.44 6.91 -18.78
N TYR A 574 -28.24 5.89 -18.44
CA TYR A 574 -27.79 4.78 -17.61
C TYR A 574 -26.57 4.04 -18.19
N ALA A 575 -26.60 3.75 -19.50
CA ALA A 575 -25.50 3.05 -20.16
C ALA A 575 -24.20 3.89 -20.21
N LEU A 576 -24.30 5.19 -20.46
CA LEU A 576 -23.17 6.11 -20.47
C LEU A 576 -22.57 6.29 -19.08
N LEU A 577 -23.39 6.40 -18.03
CA LEU A 577 -22.92 6.50 -16.64
C LEU A 577 -22.12 5.27 -16.20
N GLN A 578 -22.50 4.06 -16.65
CA GLN A 578 -21.73 2.84 -16.38
C GLN A 578 -20.36 2.82 -17.07
N ASN A 579 -20.21 3.54 -18.19
CA ASN A 579 -18.98 3.58 -18.97
C ASN A 579 -18.22 4.92 -18.89
N SER A 580 -18.57 5.77 -17.92
CA SER A 580 -17.95 7.06 -17.66
C SER A 580 -17.53 7.21 -16.20
N ALA A 581 -16.52 8.03 -15.98
CA ALA A 581 -16.08 8.44 -14.65
C ALA A 581 -16.99 9.56 -14.15
N THR A 582 -17.74 9.30 -13.07
CA THR A 582 -18.49 10.32 -12.34
C THR A 582 -17.70 10.77 -11.13
N ILE A 583 -17.17 11.99 -11.19
CA ILE A 583 -16.44 12.64 -10.09
C ILE A 583 -17.45 13.41 -9.25
N LEU A 584 -17.64 13.00 -7.99
CA LEU A 584 -18.49 13.70 -7.04
C LEU A 584 -17.65 14.74 -6.29
N VAL A 585 -18.16 15.97 -6.23
CA VAL A 585 -17.56 17.07 -5.49
C VAL A 585 -18.23 17.15 -4.11
N PRO A 586 -17.47 17.14 -3.00
CA PRO A 586 -18.03 17.24 -1.65
C PRO A 586 -18.96 18.45 -1.47
N ASP A 587 -20.13 18.24 -0.85
CA ASP A 587 -21.19 19.26 -0.74
C ASP A 587 -20.72 20.53 0.00
N ASP A 588 -19.74 20.42 0.89
CA ASP A 588 -19.16 21.54 1.64
C ASP A 588 -18.29 22.47 0.79
N ILE A 589 -17.81 21.98 -0.36
CA ILE A 589 -16.97 22.76 -1.28
C ILE A 589 -17.69 23.20 -2.56
N VAL A 590 -18.89 22.70 -2.83
CA VAL A 590 -19.70 23.09 -4.00
C VAL A 590 -20.32 24.47 -3.79
N PRO A 591 -19.91 25.51 -4.55
CA PRO A 591 -20.52 26.83 -4.46
C PRO A 591 -21.92 26.85 -5.07
N GLN A 592 -22.77 27.78 -4.63
CA GLN A 592 -24.13 27.94 -5.14
C GLN A 592 -24.09 28.20 -6.66
N GLY A 593 -24.77 27.35 -7.43
CA GLY A 593 -24.84 27.44 -8.90
C GLY A 593 -23.76 26.65 -9.67
N MET A 594 -22.84 25.97 -8.98
CA MET A 594 -21.89 25.03 -9.60
C MET A 594 -22.40 23.58 -9.55
N PRO A 595 -22.01 22.72 -10.49
CA PRO A 595 -22.40 21.32 -10.47
C PRO A 595 -21.66 20.56 -9.35
N GLY A 596 -22.42 19.75 -8.60
CA GLY A 596 -21.87 18.87 -7.55
C GLY A 596 -21.22 17.59 -8.10
N SER A 597 -21.27 17.37 -9.41
CA SER A 597 -20.60 16.26 -10.07
C SER A 597 -20.16 16.62 -11.48
N ILE A 598 -19.09 15.98 -11.92
CA ILE A 598 -18.58 16.06 -13.30
C ILE A 598 -18.44 14.65 -13.86
N ILE A 599 -18.88 14.46 -15.09
CA ILE A 599 -18.92 13.20 -15.83
C ILE A 599 -17.98 13.31 -17.02
N LEU A 600 -17.03 12.37 -17.10
CA LEU A 600 -16.01 12.29 -18.15
C LEU A 600 -15.98 10.85 -18.70
N SER A 601 -15.74 10.66 -20.00
CA SER A 601 -15.50 9.30 -20.51
C SER A 601 -14.25 8.69 -19.84
N HIS A 602 -14.28 7.38 -19.56
CA HIS A 602 -13.10 6.66 -19.08
C HIS A 602 -11.93 6.76 -20.07
N ASN A 603 -12.20 6.83 -21.38
CA ASN A 603 -11.17 6.95 -22.41
C ASN A 603 -10.47 8.31 -22.34
N ASP A 604 -11.25 9.37 -22.17
CA ASP A 604 -10.74 10.74 -22.01
C ASP A 604 -9.95 10.89 -20.72
N LEU A 605 -10.45 10.31 -19.62
CA LEU A 605 -9.74 10.32 -18.33
C LEU A 605 -8.47 9.44 -18.36
N LYS A 606 -8.39 8.42 -19.22
CA LYS A 606 -7.19 7.58 -19.38
C LYS A 606 -6.11 8.26 -20.22
N ALA A 607 -6.49 9.11 -21.17
CA ALA A 607 -5.56 9.82 -22.06
C ALA A 607 -4.85 10.99 -21.35
N PRO A 608 -3.50 10.94 -21.17
CA PRO A 608 -2.77 12.01 -20.47
C PRO A 608 -2.96 13.40 -21.09
N LEU A 609 -2.90 13.48 -22.43
CA LEU A 609 -3.05 14.73 -23.17
C LEU A 609 -4.41 15.41 -22.91
N ILE A 610 -5.49 14.61 -22.85
CA ILE A 610 -6.84 15.14 -22.62
C ILE A 610 -7.00 15.58 -21.16
N ARG A 611 -6.45 14.81 -20.21
CA ARG A 611 -6.43 15.23 -18.79
C ARG A 611 -5.72 16.56 -18.60
N ASP A 612 -4.56 16.74 -19.23
CA ASP A 612 -3.79 17.99 -19.12
C ASP A 612 -4.57 19.18 -19.69
N GLN A 613 -5.24 18.99 -20.84
CA GLN A 613 -6.11 20.02 -21.43
C GLN A 613 -7.30 20.38 -20.55
N ILE A 614 -7.94 19.39 -19.90
CA ILE A 614 -9.04 19.63 -18.96
C ILE A 614 -8.52 20.39 -17.73
N ALA A 615 -7.40 19.95 -17.16
CA ALA A 615 -6.80 20.60 -16.00
C ALA A 615 -6.37 22.04 -16.29
N GLU A 616 -5.79 22.30 -17.47
CA GLU A 616 -5.44 23.65 -17.92
C GLU A 616 -6.68 24.54 -18.09
N PHE A 617 -7.76 24.02 -18.67
CA PHE A 617 -9.03 24.74 -18.74
C PHE A 617 -9.57 25.10 -17.35
N LEU A 618 -9.56 24.16 -16.40
CA LEU A 618 -9.98 24.41 -15.02
C LEU A 618 -9.07 25.41 -14.29
N ARG A 619 -7.76 25.38 -14.55
CA ARG A 619 -6.81 26.39 -14.04
C ARG A 619 -7.12 27.78 -14.58
N ASN A 620 -7.44 27.90 -15.86
CA ASN A 620 -7.80 29.18 -16.47
C ASN A 620 -9.10 29.72 -15.87
N GLU A 621 -10.10 28.88 -15.62
CA GLU A 621 -11.33 29.27 -14.91
C GLU A 621 -11.06 29.66 -13.44
N ALA A 622 -10.15 28.95 -12.76
CA ALA A 622 -9.74 29.29 -11.40
C ALA A 622 -9.03 30.65 -11.34
N GLN A 623 -8.15 30.97 -12.30
CA GLN A 623 -7.44 32.24 -12.38
C GLN A 623 -8.39 33.42 -12.61
N LYS A 624 -9.39 33.27 -13.49
CA LYS A 624 -10.42 34.31 -13.70
C LYS A 624 -11.21 34.64 -12.43
N LYS A 625 -11.32 33.67 -11.51
CA LYS A 625 -12.13 33.74 -10.29
C LYS A 625 -11.27 33.75 -9.02
N GLN A 626 -10.00 34.15 -9.12
CA GLN A 626 -9.00 34.08 -8.05
C GLN A 626 -9.37 34.80 -6.74
N TYR A 627 -10.29 35.76 -6.79
CA TYR A 627 -10.74 36.52 -5.62
C TYR A 627 -11.85 35.82 -4.81
N ASP A 628 -12.52 34.80 -5.36
CA ASP A 628 -13.53 34.01 -4.64
C ASP A 628 -12.89 32.73 -4.07
N LYS A 629 -12.71 32.73 -2.75
CA LYS A 629 -12.10 31.59 -2.01
C LYS A 629 -12.90 30.29 -2.15
N LYS A 630 -14.22 30.34 -2.31
CA LYS A 630 -15.05 29.13 -2.47
C LYS A 630 -14.88 28.53 -3.87
N LEU A 631 -14.92 29.38 -4.90
CA LEU A 631 -14.68 28.94 -6.28
C LEU A 631 -13.26 28.44 -6.49
N LEU A 632 -12.26 29.09 -5.88
CA LEU A 632 -10.88 28.62 -5.95
C LEU A 632 -10.72 27.22 -5.36
N LYS A 633 -11.34 26.95 -4.20
CA LYS A 633 -11.34 25.60 -3.58
C LYS A 633 -12.01 24.56 -4.46
N TYR A 634 -13.15 24.90 -5.05
CA TYR A 634 -13.88 24.04 -5.98
C TYR A 634 -13.03 23.64 -7.20
N TYR A 635 -12.44 24.61 -7.91
CA TYR A 635 -11.60 24.31 -9.07
C TYR A 635 -10.31 23.59 -8.68
N THR A 636 -9.71 23.92 -7.53
CA THR A 636 -8.51 23.22 -7.03
C THR A 636 -8.80 21.75 -6.74
N PHE A 637 -9.96 21.43 -6.17
CA PHE A 637 -10.39 20.04 -5.96
C PHE A 637 -10.46 19.30 -7.29
N LEU A 638 -11.17 19.85 -8.28
CA LEU A 638 -11.31 19.23 -9.60
C LEU A 638 -9.97 19.03 -10.32
N ILE A 639 -9.07 20.02 -10.28
CA ILE A 639 -7.73 19.91 -10.87
C ILE A 639 -6.96 18.76 -10.21
N ASN A 640 -6.93 18.71 -8.87
CA ASN A 640 -6.24 17.65 -8.15
C ASN A 640 -6.85 16.27 -8.44
N THR A 641 -8.18 16.18 -8.52
CA THR A 641 -8.85 14.92 -8.82
C THR A 641 -8.53 14.43 -10.23
N ILE A 642 -8.45 15.33 -11.21
CA ILE A 642 -8.18 14.96 -12.61
C ILE A 642 -6.69 14.67 -12.84
N GLU A 643 -5.77 15.39 -12.19
CA GLU A 643 -4.34 15.18 -12.40
C GLU A 643 -3.75 14.07 -11.53
N VAL A 644 -4.20 13.96 -10.28
CA VAL A 644 -3.57 13.11 -9.27
C VAL A 644 -4.44 11.93 -8.92
N GLU A 645 -5.75 12.12 -8.70
CA GLU A 645 -6.62 11.06 -8.17
C GLU A 645 -7.48 10.33 -9.22
N TYR A 646 -7.25 10.60 -10.51
CA TYR A 646 -8.10 10.12 -11.60
C TYR A 646 -8.20 8.59 -11.66
N TYR A 647 -7.16 7.89 -11.22
CA TYR A 647 -7.11 6.43 -11.18
C TYR A 647 -8.19 5.81 -10.29
N LYS A 648 -8.70 6.55 -9.29
CA LYS A 648 -9.82 6.10 -8.44
C LYS A 648 -11.13 5.94 -9.23
N TYR A 649 -11.24 6.62 -10.36
CA TYR A 649 -12.43 6.69 -11.20
C TYR A 649 -12.28 5.89 -12.51
N LEU A 650 -11.19 5.13 -12.66
CA LEU A 650 -11.02 4.20 -13.78
C LEU A 650 -11.41 2.79 -13.35
N PRO A 651 -12.01 1.97 -14.24
CA PRO A 651 -12.35 0.59 -13.91
C PRO A 651 -11.09 -0.20 -13.55
N ASN A 652 -11.11 -0.87 -12.39
CA ASN A 652 -10.00 -1.65 -11.87
C ASN A 652 -9.52 -2.70 -12.89
N ARG A 653 -8.30 -2.53 -13.42
CA ARG A 653 -7.56 -3.62 -14.06
C ARG A 653 -7.27 -4.67 -12.98
N LYS A 654 -8.13 -5.67 -12.84
CA LYS A 654 -7.73 -6.93 -12.20
C LYS A 654 -6.53 -7.43 -13.01
N LYS A 655 -5.33 -7.35 -12.42
CA LYS A 655 -4.09 -7.87 -13.02
C LYS A 655 -4.36 -9.31 -13.45
N LYS A 656 -4.19 -9.58 -14.75
CA LYS A 656 -4.05 -10.95 -15.27
C LYS A 656 -2.69 -11.48 -14.84
#